data_AF-A0A4Q9MZH2-F1
#
_entry.id   AF-A0A4Q9MZH2-F1
#
_cell.length_a   1.000
_cell.length_b   1.000
_cell.length_c   1.000
_cell.angle_alpha   90.00
_cell.angle_beta   90.00
_cell.angle_gamma   90.00
#
_symmetry.space_group_name_H-M   'P 1'
#
loop_
_entity.id
_entity.type
_entity.pdbx_description
1 polymer ?
#
loop_
_entity_poly.entity_id
_entity_poly.type
_entity_poly.pdbx_seq_one_letter_code
_entity_poly.pdbx_strand_id
1 'polypeptide(L)'
;MPKHYCDYCDVFLTHDSASVRKAHNSGRNHLANVRDYYASLGHDKAQSIIDQITAAYESGNPPPPGGFGFGPQHLAPPGPPFGGPPMGYGAPPPGFGGPPPFGGRPPMPPGPGGMPPPGMMGPPGAPPFPPNMVPPPGMGPPGMGPGGFPPSGLPPFPPSAIPGGGPPGQNRPPFPPGPPGGQGGPPPGNFNGPPNGGPPNGHNPGQGPPPANGDPNGPSGPGGMHPDRIRMMGGSVKSLLRKLVPRRTPTTVTNCLPKSRSAMEFTTQILTCDTPSVSFIADKLEVTSPETLQALQRASADLRNLQTVAFPTETVYGLGAVALDPIAVARIFSTKGRPSDNPLIVHVSSREMLLKILPKGYVPSRTYEVLMKRFWPGPLTLLFPNDSSIVPPIITANQPTIAVRMPSHPIARALIALTDAPVAAPSANSSGKPSPTRAEHIFNDLNGKLGIILDGGACGVGLESTVVDGLQEDGNLRVLRPGGVTVEDLERVVREELSDIEPLPKVLVHRRDYRDEALEHAPTTPGMKYRHYSPSVPVTLLHTLSQPPPGAHLTPLSSLLDTLRADAKALGRPLEVGVLAPSDSPLLEKLSVKSLPDVRWTRHLLGPLAEPAVSAQRLFDGLLSLDSAKVDVILIEEIGEEREGLAVMNRVKKAAGSLVWLEI
;
A
#
# COMPACT_ATOMS: atom_id res chain seq x y z
N MET A 1 -14.68 -30.77 -11.72
CA MET A 1 -14.50 -29.32 -11.50
C MET A 1 -14.53 -29.07 -10.00
N PRO A 2 -13.66 -28.21 -9.44
CA PRO A 2 -13.84 -27.74 -8.07
C PRO A 2 -15.17 -26.99 -7.95
N LYS A 3 -15.85 -27.14 -6.81
CA LYS A 3 -17.01 -26.33 -6.44
C LYS A 3 -16.52 -25.25 -5.48
N HIS A 4 -16.90 -24.00 -5.71
CA HIS A 4 -16.59 -22.91 -4.78
C HIS A 4 -17.40 -23.10 -3.49
N TYR A 5 -16.70 -23.25 -2.37
CA TYR A 5 -17.28 -23.27 -1.03
C TYR A 5 -17.51 -21.84 -0.55
N CYS A 6 -18.53 -21.59 0.28
CA CYS A 6 -18.72 -20.29 0.92
C CYS A 6 -18.70 -20.44 2.44
N ASP A 7 -17.65 -19.91 3.06
CA ASP A 7 -17.37 -20.07 4.50
C ASP A 7 -18.48 -19.46 5.38
N TYR A 8 -19.06 -18.35 4.95
CA TYR A 8 -20.20 -17.70 5.65
C TYR A 8 -21.51 -18.49 5.54
N CYS A 9 -21.61 -19.48 4.66
CA CYS A 9 -22.85 -20.22 4.39
C CYS A 9 -22.73 -21.74 4.56
N ASP A 10 -21.55 -22.26 4.91
CA ASP A 10 -21.23 -23.70 5.01
C ASP A 10 -21.83 -24.51 3.83
N VAL A 11 -21.54 -24.04 2.60
CA VAL A 11 -22.16 -24.62 1.40
C VAL A 11 -21.25 -24.54 0.18
N PHE A 12 -21.19 -25.65 -0.56
CA PHE A 12 -20.61 -25.70 -1.90
C PHE A 12 -21.62 -25.20 -2.92
N LEU A 13 -21.27 -24.15 -3.66
CA LEU A 13 -22.07 -23.66 -4.78
C LEU A 13 -22.18 -24.73 -5.86
N THR A 14 -23.36 -24.82 -6.49
CA THR A 14 -23.66 -25.88 -7.46
C THR A 14 -22.76 -25.81 -8.71
N HIS A 15 -22.36 -24.60 -9.09
CA HIS A 15 -21.50 -24.29 -10.24
C HIS A 15 -20.56 -23.16 -9.86
N ASP A 16 -19.28 -23.27 -10.21
CA ASP A 16 -18.31 -22.19 -9.99
C ASP A 16 -18.28 -21.20 -11.17
N SER A 17 -19.29 -20.33 -11.26
CA SER A 17 -19.34 -19.25 -12.25
C SER A 17 -19.48 -17.89 -11.59
N ALA A 18 -18.92 -16.85 -12.21
CA ALA A 18 -18.98 -15.48 -11.69
C ALA A 18 -20.43 -15.01 -11.43
N SER A 19 -21.37 -15.40 -12.29
CA SER A 19 -22.80 -15.11 -12.15
C SER A 19 -23.42 -15.80 -10.92
N VAL A 20 -23.11 -17.08 -10.68
CA VAL A 20 -23.61 -17.82 -9.52
C VAL A 20 -22.99 -17.30 -8.22
N ARG A 21 -21.69 -16.99 -8.20
CA ARG A 21 -21.03 -16.35 -7.06
C ARG A 21 -21.62 -14.97 -6.76
N LYS A 22 -21.86 -14.14 -7.78
CA LYS A 22 -22.49 -12.82 -7.62
C LYS A 22 -23.92 -12.92 -7.08
N ALA A 23 -24.71 -13.89 -7.55
CA ALA A 23 -26.07 -14.14 -7.07
C ALA A 23 -26.12 -14.71 -5.65
N HIS A 24 -25.16 -15.56 -5.27
CA HIS A 24 -25.04 -16.06 -3.90
C HIS A 24 -24.66 -14.93 -2.93
N ASN A 25 -23.61 -14.17 -3.23
CA ASN A 25 -23.08 -13.13 -2.34
C ASN A 25 -24.05 -11.94 -2.16
N SER A 26 -24.97 -11.71 -3.10
CA SER A 26 -26.07 -10.74 -2.96
C SER A 26 -27.36 -11.34 -2.38
N GLY A 27 -27.39 -12.65 -2.12
CA GLY A 27 -28.52 -13.35 -1.52
C GLY A 27 -28.74 -12.95 -0.05
N ARG A 28 -30.00 -12.77 0.36
CA ARG A 28 -30.35 -12.33 1.72
C ARG A 28 -29.75 -13.21 2.81
N ASN A 29 -29.70 -14.53 2.60
CA ASN A 29 -29.16 -15.46 3.60
C ASN A 29 -27.64 -15.30 3.76
N HIS A 30 -26.90 -15.09 2.66
CA HIS A 30 -25.46 -14.81 2.73
C HIS A 30 -25.20 -13.48 3.46
N LEU A 31 -25.93 -12.42 3.11
CA LEU A 31 -25.81 -11.12 3.77
C LEU A 31 -26.22 -11.16 5.25
N ALA A 32 -27.21 -11.97 5.62
CA ALA A 32 -27.58 -12.22 7.01
C ALA A 32 -26.46 -12.96 7.76
N ASN A 33 -25.99 -14.10 7.23
CA ASN A 33 -24.92 -14.87 7.87
C ASN A 33 -23.61 -14.06 8.01
N VAL A 34 -23.23 -13.27 7.01
CA VAL A 34 -22.07 -12.37 7.08
C VAL A 34 -22.24 -11.35 8.20
N ARG A 35 -23.41 -10.70 8.30
CA ARG A 35 -23.72 -9.76 9.38
C ARG A 35 -23.69 -10.45 10.75
N ASP A 36 -24.25 -11.65 10.84
CA ASP A 36 -24.43 -12.37 12.09
C ASP A 36 -23.12 -13.02 12.58
N TYR A 37 -22.22 -13.39 11.65
CA TYR A 37 -20.81 -13.73 11.93
C TYR A 37 -20.02 -12.53 12.47
N TYR A 38 -20.17 -11.34 11.88
CA TYR A 38 -19.55 -10.13 12.45
C TYR A 38 -20.18 -9.68 13.77
N ALA A 39 -21.45 -10.05 14.04
CA ALA A 39 -22.09 -9.86 15.33
C ALA A 39 -21.61 -10.88 16.37
N SER A 40 -21.41 -12.16 16.02
CA SER A 40 -20.85 -13.17 16.92
C SER A 40 -19.42 -12.80 17.31
N LEU A 41 -18.58 -12.35 16.37
CA LEU A 41 -17.25 -11.80 16.67
C LEU A 41 -17.27 -10.58 17.63
N GLY A 42 -18.42 -9.93 17.82
CA GLY A 42 -18.65 -8.93 18.86
C GLY A 42 -19.09 -9.56 20.20
N HIS A 43 -19.97 -10.56 20.17
CA HIS A 43 -20.41 -11.31 21.35
C HIS A 43 -19.31 -12.19 21.96
N ASP A 44 -18.50 -12.88 21.16
CA ASP A 44 -17.38 -13.71 21.62
C ASP A 44 -16.33 -12.86 22.36
N LYS A 45 -16.08 -11.64 21.86
CA LYS A 45 -15.25 -10.63 22.55
C LYS A 45 -15.91 -10.11 23.83
N ALA A 46 -17.22 -9.88 23.83
CA ALA A 46 -17.95 -9.47 25.03
C ALA A 46 -17.95 -10.56 26.11
N GLN A 47 -18.10 -11.84 25.71
CA GLN A 47 -18.02 -12.97 26.62
C GLN A 47 -16.60 -13.14 27.17
N SER A 48 -15.57 -13.03 26.32
CA SER A 48 -14.16 -13.07 26.76
C SER A 48 -13.82 -11.95 27.76
N ILE A 49 -14.47 -10.76 27.67
CA ILE A 49 -14.40 -9.72 28.70
C ILE A 49 -15.09 -10.17 30.00
N ILE A 50 -16.29 -10.74 29.92
CA ILE A 50 -17.05 -11.22 31.09
C ILE A 50 -16.29 -12.33 31.83
N ASP A 51 -15.68 -13.26 31.10
CA ASP A 51 -14.93 -14.38 31.65
C ASP A 51 -13.65 -13.89 32.34
N GLN A 52 -12.90 -12.95 31.73
CA GLN A 52 -11.73 -12.31 32.36
C GLN A 52 -12.11 -11.53 33.62
N ILE A 53 -13.22 -10.79 33.62
CA ILE A 53 -13.71 -10.07 34.81
C ILE A 53 -14.08 -11.08 35.90
N THR A 54 -14.75 -12.18 35.56
CA THR A 54 -15.17 -13.21 36.52
C THR A 54 -13.94 -13.87 37.17
N ALA A 55 -12.94 -14.27 36.38
CA ALA A 55 -11.70 -14.82 36.89
C ALA A 55 -10.89 -13.83 37.78
N ALA A 56 -10.95 -12.52 37.50
CA ALA A 56 -10.33 -11.50 38.35
C ALA A 56 -11.05 -11.38 39.72
N TYR A 57 -12.38 -11.46 39.75
CA TYR A 57 -13.14 -11.49 41.00
C TYR A 57 -12.90 -12.78 41.80
N GLU A 58 -12.87 -13.94 41.15
CA GLU A 58 -12.62 -15.24 41.80
C GLU A 58 -11.20 -15.38 42.36
N SER A 59 -10.21 -14.72 41.73
CA SER A 59 -8.82 -14.65 42.21
C SER A 59 -8.56 -13.52 43.24
N GLY A 60 -9.59 -12.80 43.67
CA GLY A 60 -9.56 -11.91 44.82
C GLY A 60 -8.80 -10.59 44.64
N ASN A 61 -8.39 -10.23 43.42
CA ASN A 61 -7.69 -8.98 43.13
C ASN A 61 -8.58 -8.02 42.32
N PRO A 62 -8.81 -6.77 42.79
CA PRO A 62 -9.59 -5.80 42.02
C PRO A 62 -8.82 -5.37 40.75
N PRO A 63 -9.50 -5.26 39.59
CA PRO A 63 -8.83 -4.88 38.34
C PRO A 63 -8.36 -3.42 38.36
N PRO A 64 -7.23 -3.08 37.69
CA PRO A 64 -6.72 -1.73 37.64
C PRO A 64 -7.63 -0.78 36.82
N PRO A 65 -7.64 0.53 37.12
CA PRO A 65 -8.50 1.50 36.44
C PRO A 65 -7.97 1.88 35.04
N GLY A 66 -8.03 0.94 34.09
CA GLY A 66 -7.82 1.22 32.66
C GLY A 66 -7.34 0.02 31.83
N GLY A 67 -8.09 -0.31 30.78
CA GLY A 67 -7.61 -1.10 29.64
C GLY A 67 -7.62 -2.63 29.77
N PHE A 68 -8.71 -3.28 29.36
CA PHE A 68 -8.69 -4.69 28.97
C PHE A 68 -8.25 -4.81 27.50
N GLY A 69 -7.11 -5.45 27.24
CA GLY A 69 -6.56 -5.69 25.90
C GLY A 69 -6.60 -7.18 25.53
N PHE A 70 -6.97 -7.50 24.28
CA PHE A 70 -7.20 -8.88 23.84
C PHE A 70 -6.20 -9.33 22.77
N GLY A 71 -5.60 -10.50 23.02
CA GLY A 71 -4.85 -11.30 22.06
C GLY A 71 -4.97 -12.78 22.47
N PRO A 72 -5.15 -13.74 21.53
CA PRO A 72 -5.47 -15.12 21.88
C PRO A 72 -4.24 -15.91 22.32
N GLN A 73 -4.35 -16.57 23.47
CA GLN A 73 -3.59 -17.77 23.81
C GLN A 73 -4.54 -18.97 23.76
N HIS A 74 -4.01 -20.15 23.38
CA HIS A 74 -4.50 -21.54 23.58
C HIS A 74 -4.46 -22.41 22.31
N LEU A 75 -3.29 -23.01 22.03
CA LEU A 75 -3.16 -24.27 21.30
C LEU A 75 -1.98 -25.10 21.85
N ALA A 76 -2.06 -25.51 23.12
CA ALA A 76 -1.21 -26.54 23.71
C ALA A 76 -1.89 -27.13 24.97
N PRO A 77 -1.91 -28.47 25.16
CA PRO A 77 -2.35 -29.08 26.42
C PRO A 77 -1.26 -29.02 27.50
N PRO A 78 -1.62 -28.93 28.80
CA PRO A 78 -0.64 -28.84 29.89
C PRO A 78 0.00 -30.18 30.23
N GLY A 79 1.31 -30.16 30.54
CA GLY A 79 2.03 -31.28 31.15
C GLY A 79 1.83 -31.38 32.68
N PRO A 80 2.13 -32.53 33.30
CA PRO A 80 1.91 -32.75 34.74
C PRO A 80 2.92 -32.01 35.62
N PRO A 81 2.56 -31.64 36.87
CA PRO A 81 3.41 -30.88 37.77
C PRO A 81 4.44 -31.75 38.51
N PHE A 82 5.62 -31.19 38.76
CA PHE A 82 6.59 -31.71 39.74
C PHE A 82 6.75 -30.71 40.89
N GLY A 83 6.67 -31.20 42.13
CA GLY A 83 6.76 -30.38 43.34
C GLY A 83 8.13 -30.46 44.03
N GLY A 84 8.54 -29.38 44.68
CA GLY A 84 9.73 -29.27 45.54
C GLY A 84 9.60 -28.08 46.51
N PRO A 85 10.07 -28.18 47.77
CA PRO A 85 9.65 -27.26 48.85
C PRO A 85 10.54 -26.00 49.07
N PRO A 86 10.05 -24.98 49.81
CA PRO A 86 10.73 -23.68 50.01
C PRO A 86 11.47 -23.52 51.37
N MET A 87 11.98 -22.30 51.64
CA MET A 87 12.81 -21.77 52.76
C MET A 87 14.31 -21.67 52.42
N GLY A 88 15.05 -20.61 52.79
CA GLY A 88 14.67 -19.32 53.41
C GLY A 88 15.88 -18.40 53.71
N TYR A 89 15.61 -17.12 54.03
CA TYR A 89 16.43 -16.08 54.71
C TYR A 89 17.99 -16.12 54.70
N GLY A 90 18.64 -15.00 54.30
CA GLY A 90 20.00 -14.64 54.78
C GLY A 90 20.82 -13.68 53.90
N ALA A 91 21.47 -12.66 54.50
CA ALA A 91 22.45 -11.73 53.90
C ALA A 91 23.20 -10.93 55.02
N PRO A 92 24.31 -10.16 54.80
CA PRO A 92 25.10 -9.93 53.57
C PRO A 92 26.65 -10.21 53.77
N PRO A 93 27.70 -9.35 53.53
CA PRO A 93 29.01 -9.80 52.96
C PRO A 93 30.25 -9.53 53.88
N PRO A 94 31.53 -9.80 53.45
CA PRO A 94 32.39 -8.75 52.81
C PRO A 94 33.59 -9.25 51.92
N GLY A 95 34.42 -8.32 51.37
CA GLY A 95 35.77 -8.56 50.78
C GLY A 95 35.82 -8.65 49.24
N PHE A 96 36.44 -7.80 48.40
CA PHE A 96 37.65 -6.95 48.41
C PHE A 96 38.99 -7.69 48.09
N GLY A 97 39.57 -7.48 46.90
CA GLY A 97 40.86 -8.03 46.45
C GLY A 97 41.15 -7.80 44.95
N GLY A 98 42.42 -7.61 44.55
CA GLY A 98 42.85 -7.25 43.17
C GLY A 98 43.94 -8.15 42.53
N PRO A 99 44.37 -7.85 41.28
CA PRO A 99 45.32 -8.64 40.44
C PRO A 99 46.82 -8.29 40.73
N PRO A 100 47.89 -8.77 40.02
CA PRO A 100 48.04 -9.54 38.73
C PRO A 100 48.96 -10.81 38.93
N PRO A 101 49.87 -11.34 38.03
CA PRO A 101 50.23 -11.07 36.62
C PRO A 101 50.53 -12.27 35.66
N PHE A 102 50.89 -11.91 34.42
CA PHE A 102 51.56 -12.59 33.27
C PHE A 102 52.42 -13.88 33.41
N GLY A 103 52.38 -14.73 32.36
CA GLY A 103 53.61 -15.21 31.66
C GLY A 103 53.67 -16.68 31.16
N GLY A 104 54.16 -16.93 29.92
CA GLY A 104 54.81 -18.22 29.52
C GLY A 104 54.29 -19.01 28.29
N ARG A 105 55.21 -19.48 27.43
CA ARG A 105 55.05 -20.45 26.28
C ARG A 105 56.46 -20.97 25.86
N PRO A 106 56.65 -22.05 25.06
CA PRO A 106 55.73 -23.10 24.58
C PRO A 106 55.95 -24.45 25.37
N PRO A 107 56.59 -25.58 24.95
CA PRO A 107 57.26 -26.03 23.70
C PRO A 107 56.63 -27.33 23.07
N MET A 108 57.42 -28.12 22.31
CA MET A 108 57.20 -29.43 21.61
C MET A 108 58.60 -30.07 21.37
N PRO A 109 58.85 -31.28 20.75
CA PRO A 109 58.02 -32.31 20.06
C PRO A 109 58.35 -33.77 20.60
N PRO A 110 58.41 -34.93 19.86
CA PRO A 110 57.92 -35.35 18.52
C PRO A 110 57.30 -36.80 18.36
N GLY A 111 56.25 -36.94 17.53
CA GLY A 111 55.93 -38.11 16.65
C GLY A 111 55.60 -39.51 17.25
N PRO A 112 55.27 -40.55 16.42
CA PRO A 112 55.01 -40.56 14.97
C PRO A 112 53.72 -41.32 14.50
N GLY A 113 53.28 -41.06 13.25
CA GLY A 113 52.70 -42.01 12.26
C GLY A 113 51.44 -42.87 12.53
N GLY A 114 50.40 -42.75 11.67
CA GLY A 114 49.29 -43.71 11.56
C GLY A 114 48.27 -43.37 10.45
N MET A 115 47.70 -44.37 9.77
CA MET A 115 46.68 -44.22 8.70
C MET A 115 45.25 -44.52 9.20
N PRO A 116 44.19 -43.99 8.54
CA PRO A 116 42.78 -44.27 8.88
C PRO A 116 42.29 -45.67 8.40
N PRO A 117 41.12 -46.16 8.90
CA PRO A 117 40.78 -47.59 8.90
C PRO A 117 39.86 -48.09 7.75
N PRO A 118 39.76 -49.42 7.54
CA PRO A 118 38.76 -50.07 6.67
C PRO A 118 37.38 -50.25 7.35
N GLY A 119 36.34 -50.60 6.59
CA GLY A 119 34.97 -50.77 7.09
C GLY A 119 34.13 -51.88 6.43
N MET A 120 32.87 -51.99 6.87
CA MET A 120 31.79 -52.87 6.39
C MET A 120 30.44 -52.21 6.79
N MET A 121 29.28 -52.46 6.19
CA MET A 121 28.89 -53.22 4.98
C MET A 121 27.57 -52.65 4.44
N GLY A 122 27.25 -52.85 3.16
CA GLY A 122 25.93 -52.54 2.58
C GLY A 122 25.59 -53.45 1.39
N PRO A 123 24.35 -53.98 1.27
CA PRO A 123 23.98 -54.89 0.19
C PRO A 123 23.60 -54.17 -1.14
N PRO A 124 23.63 -54.85 -2.31
CA PRO A 124 23.94 -54.21 -3.59
C PRO A 124 22.82 -54.22 -4.66
N GLY A 125 23.04 -53.51 -5.78
CA GLY A 125 22.11 -53.42 -6.91
C GLY A 125 22.76 -53.27 -8.30
N ALA A 126 23.19 -54.39 -8.89
CA ALA A 126 23.53 -54.62 -10.32
C ALA A 126 24.80 -53.98 -10.95
N PRO A 127 25.38 -54.58 -12.04
CA PRO A 127 26.77 -54.34 -12.48
C PRO A 127 26.94 -53.83 -13.96
N PRO A 128 28.18 -53.50 -14.43
CA PRO A 128 28.43 -52.64 -15.61
C PRO A 128 29.33 -53.24 -16.73
N PHE A 129 29.82 -52.38 -17.67
CA PHE A 129 31.00 -52.52 -18.59
C PHE A 129 30.81 -53.18 -19.99
N PRO A 130 31.72 -52.99 -21.00
CA PRO A 130 32.46 -51.79 -21.43
C PRO A 130 32.48 -51.59 -23.01
N PRO A 131 33.57 -51.35 -23.83
CA PRO A 131 33.47 -50.43 -25.00
C PRO A 131 33.99 -50.92 -26.40
N ASN A 132 33.84 -50.06 -27.43
CA ASN A 132 34.53 -50.00 -28.75
C ASN A 132 34.44 -51.18 -29.76
N MET A 133 33.95 -50.91 -31.00
CA MET A 133 34.58 -51.35 -32.27
C MET A 133 34.02 -50.66 -33.55
N VAL A 134 34.84 -50.66 -34.61
CA VAL A 134 34.92 -49.79 -35.81
C VAL A 134 33.81 -49.95 -36.89
N PRO A 135 33.37 -48.87 -37.61
CA PRO A 135 32.41 -48.93 -38.74
C PRO A 135 32.88 -48.37 -40.12
N PRO A 136 32.41 -48.94 -41.25
CA PRO A 136 32.26 -48.26 -42.56
C PRO A 136 30.95 -48.67 -43.31
N PRO A 137 30.61 -48.23 -44.57
CA PRO A 137 31.14 -47.13 -45.41
C PRO A 137 30.06 -46.13 -45.92
N GLY A 138 30.45 -44.97 -46.51
CA GLY A 138 29.50 -44.16 -47.30
C GLY A 138 29.88 -42.72 -47.69
N MET A 139 30.88 -42.52 -48.57
CA MET A 139 31.25 -41.25 -49.24
C MET A 139 31.74 -40.08 -48.36
N GLY A 140 32.74 -39.33 -48.84
CA GLY A 140 33.33 -38.17 -48.15
C GLY A 140 33.93 -37.13 -49.12
N PRO A 141 34.38 -35.96 -48.61
CA PRO A 141 34.89 -34.86 -49.43
C PRO A 141 36.39 -34.97 -49.74
N PRO A 142 36.89 -34.28 -50.79
CA PRO A 142 38.32 -34.17 -51.10
C PRO A 142 39.02 -33.09 -50.26
N GLY A 143 40.34 -33.20 -50.13
CA GLY A 143 41.20 -32.18 -49.50
C GLY A 143 42.70 -32.45 -49.78
N MET A 144 43.59 -31.59 -49.29
CA MET A 144 45.06 -31.75 -49.29
C MET A 144 45.70 -30.90 -48.18
N GLY A 145 46.84 -31.35 -47.61
CA GLY A 145 47.70 -30.60 -46.66
C GLY A 145 49.11 -30.39 -47.24
N PRO A 146 50.22 -30.46 -46.47
CA PRO A 146 50.33 -30.56 -45.00
C PRO A 146 51.50 -29.74 -44.35
N GLY A 147 51.59 -29.77 -43.01
CA GLY A 147 52.88 -29.73 -42.28
C GLY A 147 53.20 -28.55 -41.34
N GLY A 148 53.97 -28.80 -40.28
CA GLY A 148 54.66 -27.79 -39.45
C GLY A 148 54.32 -27.78 -37.94
N PHE A 149 55.35 -27.75 -37.09
CA PHE A 149 55.31 -27.59 -35.62
C PHE A 149 56.29 -26.43 -35.22
N PRO A 150 56.41 -26.06 -33.93
CA PRO A 150 56.00 -24.79 -33.28
C PRO A 150 57.17 -23.72 -33.31
N PRO A 151 57.35 -22.73 -32.40
CA PRO A 151 56.59 -22.30 -31.21
C PRO A 151 56.41 -20.77 -30.98
N SER A 152 55.77 -20.43 -29.86
CA SER A 152 55.96 -19.24 -29.00
C SER A 152 56.23 -17.85 -29.63
N GLY A 153 55.29 -16.92 -29.42
CA GLY A 153 55.58 -15.48 -29.46
C GLY A 153 54.35 -14.61 -29.76
N LEU A 154 54.04 -13.68 -28.85
CA LEU A 154 53.22 -12.50 -29.13
C LEU A 154 54.13 -11.31 -29.41
N PRO A 155 54.03 -10.65 -30.57
CA PRO A 155 54.48 -9.28 -30.77
C PRO A 155 53.29 -8.30 -31.02
N PRO A 156 53.47 -6.97 -30.83
CA PRO A 156 52.37 -5.99 -30.83
C PRO A 156 52.49 -4.95 -31.97
N PHE A 157 52.01 -3.71 -31.73
CA PHE A 157 52.10 -2.46 -32.52
C PHE A 157 51.01 -2.21 -33.59
N PRO A 158 50.81 -0.94 -34.05
CA PRO A 158 51.41 0.34 -33.62
C PRO A 158 50.39 1.43 -33.17
N PRO A 159 50.86 2.57 -32.59
CA PRO A 159 49.99 3.65 -32.09
C PRO A 159 50.22 5.05 -32.71
N SER A 160 49.36 6.00 -32.31
CA SER A 160 49.62 7.45 -32.14
C SER A 160 49.92 8.38 -33.33
N ALA A 161 49.14 9.48 -33.40
CA ALA A 161 49.64 10.81 -33.75
C ALA A 161 48.85 11.90 -32.99
N ILE A 162 49.54 12.76 -32.25
CA ILE A 162 49.01 13.95 -31.52
C ILE A 162 50.01 15.10 -31.71
N PRO A 163 49.54 16.34 -31.90
CA PRO A 163 50.26 17.53 -31.44
C PRO A 163 49.58 18.13 -30.20
N GLY A 164 50.35 18.37 -29.12
CA GLY A 164 49.89 19.12 -27.94
C GLY A 164 50.05 20.64 -28.11
N GLY A 165 49.83 21.47 -27.10
CA GLY A 165 49.40 21.20 -25.72
C GLY A 165 49.83 22.33 -24.76
N GLY A 166 49.14 22.51 -23.64
CA GLY A 166 49.53 23.46 -22.59
C GLY A 166 48.34 24.16 -21.88
N PRO A 167 48.52 24.69 -20.65
CA PRO A 167 47.40 24.99 -19.73
C PRO A 167 47.43 26.43 -19.15
N PRO A 168 46.65 26.76 -18.11
CA PRO A 168 45.20 26.56 -17.95
C PRO A 168 44.46 27.91 -17.72
N GLY A 169 43.26 28.06 -18.29
CA GLY A 169 42.40 29.24 -18.10
C GLY A 169 41.06 28.90 -17.47
N GLN A 170 40.58 29.75 -16.55
CA GLN A 170 39.24 29.62 -15.96
C GLN A 170 38.16 29.92 -17.01
N ASN A 171 37.10 29.10 -17.08
CA ASN A 171 35.73 29.61 -17.28
C ASN A 171 34.64 28.53 -17.07
N ARG A 172 33.42 28.99 -16.76
CA ARG A 172 32.18 28.18 -16.72
C ARG A 172 31.48 28.23 -18.08
N PRO A 173 30.67 27.23 -18.47
CA PRO A 173 29.80 27.34 -19.64
C PRO A 173 28.68 28.39 -19.40
N PRO A 174 28.24 29.13 -20.44
CA PRO A 174 27.26 30.22 -20.30
C PRO A 174 25.80 29.76 -20.39
N PHE A 175 24.90 30.56 -19.81
CA PHE A 175 23.45 30.46 -20.01
C PHE A 175 23.00 31.15 -21.33
N PRO A 176 21.86 30.76 -21.93
CA PRO A 176 21.27 31.46 -23.06
C PRO A 176 20.73 32.86 -22.67
N PRO A 177 20.66 33.82 -23.61
CA PRO A 177 20.35 35.22 -23.31
C PRO A 177 18.84 35.51 -23.15
N GLY A 178 18.51 36.40 -22.21
CA GLY A 178 17.17 37.02 -22.11
C GLY A 178 17.01 38.26 -22.99
N PRO A 179 15.76 38.73 -23.24
CA PRO A 179 15.49 39.91 -24.05
C PRO A 179 15.83 41.23 -23.32
N PRO A 180 16.19 42.31 -24.04
CA PRO A 180 16.62 43.57 -23.44
C PRO A 180 15.42 44.44 -22.98
N GLY A 181 15.61 45.15 -21.87
CA GLY A 181 14.66 46.17 -21.38
C GLY A 181 14.95 47.57 -21.95
N GLY A 182 13.89 48.29 -22.32
CA GLY A 182 13.93 49.71 -22.68
C GLY A 182 12.99 50.54 -21.79
N GLN A 183 13.41 51.75 -21.42
CA GLN A 183 12.61 52.64 -20.55
C GLN A 183 11.60 53.46 -21.36
N GLY A 184 10.40 53.69 -20.80
CA GLY A 184 9.41 54.60 -21.37
C GLY A 184 8.25 54.87 -20.39
N GLY A 185 8.05 56.14 -20.05
CA GLY A 185 6.93 56.58 -19.19
C GLY A 185 5.67 56.99 -19.99
N PRO A 186 4.49 57.06 -19.36
CA PRO A 186 3.21 57.38 -20.02
C PRO A 186 3.03 58.89 -20.25
N PRO A 187 2.37 59.30 -21.34
CA PRO A 187 1.02 59.89 -21.24
C PRO A 187 0.17 59.67 -22.53
N PRO A 188 -0.97 60.37 -22.73
CA PRO A 188 -2.18 60.53 -21.90
C PRO A 188 -3.41 59.87 -22.58
N GLY A 189 -4.62 59.97 -22.00
CA GLY A 189 -5.86 59.39 -22.57
C GLY A 189 -6.99 60.39 -22.79
N ASN A 190 -8.13 59.94 -23.36
CA ASN A 190 -9.42 60.64 -23.29
C ASN A 190 -10.63 59.73 -23.63
N PHE A 191 -11.76 59.93 -22.91
CA PHE A 191 -13.19 59.69 -23.23
C PHE A 191 -13.57 58.73 -24.38
N ASN A 192 -14.50 57.77 -24.21
CA ASN A 192 -15.93 58.04 -23.86
C ASN A 192 -16.68 56.82 -23.26
N GLY A 193 -17.74 57.08 -22.46
CA GLY A 193 -18.81 56.10 -22.11
C GLY A 193 -19.95 56.08 -23.16
N PRO A 194 -21.07 55.34 -22.99
CA PRO A 194 -21.97 55.40 -21.81
C PRO A 194 -22.69 54.05 -21.49
N PRO A 195 -23.83 54.00 -20.74
CA PRO A 195 -24.15 54.57 -19.42
C PRO A 195 -24.56 53.49 -18.37
N ASN A 196 -24.85 53.96 -17.15
CA ASN A 196 -25.29 53.17 -15.99
C ASN A 196 -26.83 53.02 -15.90
N GLY A 197 -27.34 52.03 -15.16
CA GLY A 197 -28.77 51.83 -14.90
C GLY A 197 -29.06 50.79 -13.81
N GLY A 198 -29.44 51.24 -12.60
CA GLY A 198 -29.68 50.38 -11.43
C GLY A 198 -31.16 50.04 -11.15
N PRO A 199 -31.43 49.10 -10.21
CA PRO A 199 -32.78 48.64 -9.88
C PRO A 199 -33.48 49.49 -8.79
N PRO A 200 -34.82 49.67 -8.87
CA PRO A 200 -35.62 50.30 -7.80
C PRO A 200 -36.32 49.30 -6.85
N ASN A 201 -36.70 49.80 -5.66
CA ASN A 201 -37.37 49.04 -4.58
C ASN A 201 -38.90 48.87 -4.79
N GLY A 202 -39.51 47.88 -4.11
CA GLY A 202 -40.97 47.81 -3.92
C GLY A 202 -41.45 46.61 -3.06
N HIS A 203 -42.02 46.86 -1.87
CA HIS A 203 -42.51 45.82 -0.96
C HIS A 203 -43.96 45.36 -1.26
N ASN A 204 -44.25 44.06 -1.08
CA ASN A 204 -45.37 43.37 -0.37
C ASN A 204 -46.82 43.97 -0.34
N PRO A 205 -47.91 43.22 0.00
CA PRO A 205 -48.01 41.77 0.30
C PRO A 205 -49.25 41.00 -0.27
N GLY A 206 -49.16 39.67 -0.27
CA GLY A 206 -50.23 38.81 0.27
C GLY A 206 -51.32 38.17 -0.65
N GLN A 207 -51.87 37.06 -0.12
CA GLN A 207 -53.14 36.37 -0.43
C GLN A 207 -53.38 35.73 -1.82
N GLY A 208 -53.29 34.38 -1.84
CA GLY A 208 -54.43 33.47 -2.10
C GLY A 208 -55.14 33.46 -3.48
N PRO A 209 -55.17 32.32 -4.22
CA PRO A 209 -56.02 32.17 -5.40
C PRO A 209 -57.51 31.93 -5.02
N PRO A 210 -58.48 32.50 -5.76
CA PRO A 210 -59.92 32.29 -5.55
C PRO A 210 -60.48 31.04 -6.27
N PRO A 211 -61.76 30.62 -6.03
CA PRO A 211 -62.20 29.23 -6.26
C PRO A 211 -63.47 29.02 -7.15
N ALA A 212 -63.80 27.73 -7.31
CA ALA A 212 -65.15 27.12 -7.28
C ALA A 212 -65.90 26.76 -8.59
N ASN A 213 -66.86 25.82 -8.40
CA ASN A 213 -67.94 25.29 -9.26
C ASN A 213 -67.57 24.20 -10.30
N GLY A 214 -68.27 23.05 -10.38
CA GLY A 214 -69.21 22.43 -9.43
C GLY A 214 -70.18 21.40 -10.03
N ASP A 215 -70.31 20.21 -9.39
CA ASP A 215 -71.45 19.25 -9.42
C ASP A 215 -71.92 18.67 -10.79
N PRO A 216 -72.90 17.73 -10.84
CA PRO A 216 -72.90 16.42 -10.18
C PRO A 216 -73.38 15.27 -11.12
N ASN A 217 -73.30 13.99 -10.69
CA ASN A 217 -74.36 12.95 -10.86
C ASN A 217 -73.94 11.53 -10.42
N GLY A 218 -74.93 10.75 -9.98
CA GLY A 218 -74.95 9.27 -9.96
C GLY A 218 -76.32 8.80 -10.50
N PRO A 219 -76.89 7.64 -10.12
CA PRO A 219 -76.33 6.49 -9.37
C PRO A 219 -76.68 5.11 -9.98
N SER A 220 -76.04 4.02 -9.52
CA SER A 220 -76.65 2.67 -9.41
C SER A 220 -75.75 1.65 -8.68
N GLY A 221 -76.34 0.75 -7.89
CA GLY A 221 -75.69 -0.44 -7.32
C GLY A 221 -76.05 -1.72 -8.13
N PRO A 222 -76.01 -2.95 -7.56
CA PRO A 222 -75.83 -3.29 -6.14
C PRO A 222 -74.76 -4.38 -5.85
N GLY A 223 -74.49 -4.63 -4.55
CA GLY A 223 -73.71 -5.77 -4.06
C GLY A 223 -73.24 -5.51 -2.62
N GLY A 224 -73.57 -6.38 -1.67
CA GLY A 224 -73.39 -6.07 -0.24
C GLY A 224 -72.51 -7.08 0.52
N MET A 225 -71.85 -6.59 1.58
CA MET A 225 -71.64 -7.34 2.83
C MET A 225 -71.25 -6.41 3.99
N HIS A 226 -71.92 -6.60 5.13
CA HIS A 226 -71.75 -5.98 6.45
C HIS A 226 -72.41 -6.99 7.45
N PRO A 227 -72.09 -7.12 8.76
CA PRO A 227 -71.81 -6.00 9.67
C PRO A 227 -70.83 -6.21 10.86
N ASP A 228 -70.66 -5.14 11.65
CA ASP A 228 -70.17 -5.15 13.04
C ASP A 228 -70.80 -6.21 13.95
N ARG A 229 -70.06 -6.63 15.00
CA ARG A 229 -70.67 -7.22 16.20
C ARG A 229 -69.92 -6.96 17.50
N ILE A 230 -70.67 -7.06 18.60
CA ILE A 230 -70.41 -6.44 19.91
C ILE A 230 -70.06 -7.48 21.00
N ARG A 231 -69.20 -7.07 21.96
CA ARG A 231 -68.98 -7.58 23.35
C ARG A 231 -68.25 -8.90 23.68
N MET A 232 -67.22 -8.73 24.53
CA MET A 232 -67.00 -9.33 25.88
C MET A 232 -67.21 -10.84 26.14
N MET A 233 -66.14 -11.54 26.56
CA MET A 233 -65.85 -12.11 27.92
C MET A 233 -64.34 -12.48 27.95
N GLY A 234 -63.56 -12.57 29.03
CA GLY A 234 -63.65 -12.29 30.48
C GLY A 234 -62.40 -12.92 31.18
N GLY A 235 -61.90 -12.55 32.37
CA GLY A 235 -62.17 -11.43 33.29
C GLY A 235 -61.46 -11.62 34.67
N SER A 236 -61.47 -10.59 35.54
CA SER A 236 -61.02 -10.60 36.96
C SER A 236 -59.48 -10.68 37.20
N VAL A 237 -58.87 -10.31 38.34
CA VAL A 237 -59.32 -10.13 39.76
C VAL A 237 -58.57 -8.98 40.48
N LYS A 238 -59.30 -8.10 41.23
CA LYS A 238 -58.92 -7.18 42.37
C LYS A 238 -57.67 -6.27 42.25
N SER A 239 -57.61 -4.97 42.64
CA SER A 239 -58.36 -4.02 43.52
C SER A 239 -57.80 -3.79 44.94
N LEU A 240 -57.99 -2.55 45.45
CA LEU A 240 -57.54 -1.96 46.75
C LEU A 240 -56.03 -1.61 46.80
N LEU A 241 -55.57 -0.57 47.51
CA LEU A 241 -56.25 0.37 48.46
C LEU A 241 -55.84 1.85 48.20
N ARG A 242 -56.36 2.81 48.99
CA ARG A 242 -56.35 4.25 48.69
C ARG A 242 -55.93 5.09 49.91
N LYS A 243 -55.21 6.19 49.67
CA LYS A 243 -54.87 7.33 50.58
C LYS A 243 -53.82 7.09 51.70
N LEU A 244 -52.73 7.86 51.63
CA LEU A 244 -52.25 8.77 52.68
C LEU A 244 -51.52 9.97 52.01
N VAL A 245 -51.28 11.07 52.73
CA VAL A 245 -51.10 12.46 52.20
C VAL A 245 -50.27 13.27 53.21
N PRO A 246 -49.52 14.38 52.89
CA PRO A 246 -48.68 14.75 51.72
C PRO A 246 -47.24 15.26 52.10
N ARG A 247 -46.31 15.42 51.13
CA ARG A 247 -45.53 16.68 50.82
C ARG A 247 -44.21 16.48 50.03
N ARG A 248 -43.99 17.42 49.07
CA ARG A 248 -42.72 18.03 48.62
C ARG A 248 -41.56 17.13 48.08
N THR A 249 -41.52 17.01 46.75
CA THR A 249 -40.34 17.17 45.85
C THR A 249 -38.93 16.80 46.33
N PRO A 250 -38.21 16.00 45.54
CA PRO A 250 -37.13 16.61 44.75
C PRO A 250 -37.21 16.36 43.24
N THR A 251 -36.35 17.07 42.51
CA THR A 251 -36.24 17.15 41.04
C THR A 251 -35.94 15.81 40.35
N THR A 252 -36.77 15.40 39.39
CA THR A 252 -36.43 14.30 38.46
C THR A 252 -35.62 14.85 37.29
N VAL A 253 -34.32 14.54 37.24
CA VAL A 253 -33.51 14.72 36.03
C VAL A 253 -33.82 13.57 35.08
N THR A 254 -34.65 13.83 34.06
CA THR A 254 -34.97 12.84 33.04
C THR A 254 -33.73 12.54 32.18
N ASN A 255 -33.27 11.29 32.17
CA ASN A 255 -32.13 10.85 31.35
C ASN A 255 -32.47 10.93 29.85
N CYS A 256 -32.16 12.05 29.22
CA CYS A 256 -32.11 12.17 27.76
C CYS A 256 -30.83 11.51 27.23
N LEU A 257 -30.86 10.18 27.04
CA LEU A 257 -29.89 9.48 26.22
C LEU A 257 -29.88 10.11 24.81
N PRO A 258 -28.75 10.66 24.31
CA PRO A 258 -28.72 11.33 23.03
C PRO A 258 -28.93 10.32 21.90
N LYS A 259 -29.99 10.52 21.11
CA LYS A 259 -30.26 9.73 19.90
C LYS A 259 -29.19 10.02 18.84
N SER A 260 -28.73 8.97 18.18
CA SER A 260 -27.85 8.99 17.01
C SER A 260 -26.48 9.64 17.22
N ARG A 261 -25.41 8.85 17.12
CA ARG A 261 -24.10 9.39 16.74
C ARG A 261 -24.18 9.81 15.28
N SER A 262 -24.42 11.10 15.03
CA SER A 262 -24.10 11.72 13.75
C SER A 262 -22.64 11.40 13.41
N ALA A 263 -22.38 10.95 12.19
CA ALA A 263 -21.02 10.89 11.68
C ALA A 263 -20.48 12.33 11.63
N MET A 264 -19.20 12.53 11.93
CA MET A 264 -18.56 13.83 11.66
C MET A 264 -18.46 14.01 10.15
N GLU A 265 -19.38 14.79 9.58
CA GLU A 265 -19.38 15.15 8.17
C GLU A 265 -18.31 16.23 7.96
N PHE A 266 -17.13 15.81 7.48
CA PHE A 266 -16.01 16.73 7.31
C PHE A 266 -16.22 17.60 6.06
N THR A 267 -16.13 18.92 6.19
CA THR A 267 -15.88 19.79 5.02
C THR A 267 -14.40 19.67 4.65
N THR A 268 -14.07 18.77 3.73
CA THR A 268 -12.69 18.55 3.28
C THR A 268 -12.14 19.78 2.57
N GLN A 269 -11.00 20.29 3.02
CA GLN A 269 -10.33 21.46 2.45
C GLN A 269 -8.98 21.06 1.85
N ILE A 270 -8.71 21.54 0.64
CA ILE A 270 -7.39 21.45 0.01
C ILE A 270 -6.62 22.71 0.41
N LEU A 271 -5.42 22.53 0.98
CA LEU A 271 -4.51 23.62 1.37
C LEU A 271 -3.25 23.51 0.51
N THR A 272 -3.11 24.40 -0.46
CA THR A 272 -1.95 24.46 -1.36
C THR A 272 -0.70 24.88 -0.58
N CYS A 273 0.41 24.19 -0.83
CA CYS A 273 1.70 24.38 -0.20
C CYS A 273 2.77 24.62 -1.29
N ASP A 274 3.54 25.70 -1.17
CA ASP A 274 4.68 25.96 -2.05
C ASP A 274 5.86 25.06 -1.64
N THR A 275 6.00 23.89 -2.27
CA THR A 275 7.04 22.90 -1.95
C THR A 275 8.47 23.50 -1.96
N PRO A 276 8.87 24.34 -2.93
CA PRO A 276 10.13 25.11 -2.90
C PRO A 276 10.36 26.00 -1.66
N SER A 277 9.32 26.49 -0.99
CA SER A 277 9.47 27.32 0.22
C SER A 277 9.95 26.57 1.46
N VAL A 278 9.98 25.24 1.41
CA VAL A 278 10.27 24.36 2.55
C VAL A 278 11.65 23.70 2.38
N SER A 279 12.54 23.92 3.34
CA SER A 279 13.89 23.37 3.32
C SER A 279 14.33 22.83 4.69
N PHE A 280 15.45 22.09 4.70
CA PHE A 280 16.06 21.57 5.92
C PHE A 280 17.55 21.95 5.93
N ILE A 281 17.96 22.86 6.81
CA ILE A 281 19.34 23.30 6.97
C ILE A 281 19.89 22.69 8.26
N ALA A 282 20.88 21.79 8.14
CA ALA A 282 21.42 21.00 9.25
C ALA A 282 20.30 20.34 10.10
N ASP A 283 19.37 19.66 9.41
CA ASP A 283 18.14 19.04 9.91
C ASP A 283 17.14 19.95 10.65
N LYS A 284 17.37 21.26 10.70
CA LYS A 284 16.36 22.23 11.14
C LYS A 284 15.45 22.59 9.97
N LEU A 285 14.14 22.52 10.22
CA LEU A 285 13.11 22.94 9.26
C LEU A 285 13.09 24.47 9.12
N GLU A 286 13.14 24.95 7.88
CA GLU A 286 12.85 26.34 7.52
C GLU A 286 11.71 26.38 6.50
N VAL A 287 10.78 27.33 6.67
CA VAL A 287 9.63 27.55 5.77
C VAL A 287 9.52 29.04 5.48
N THR A 288 9.61 29.43 4.20
CA THR A 288 9.67 30.85 3.79
C THR A 288 8.32 31.43 3.34
N SER A 289 7.37 30.59 2.92
CA SER A 289 5.97 31.01 2.64
C SER A 289 5.14 31.00 3.93
N PRO A 290 4.56 32.13 4.35
CA PRO A 290 3.64 32.18 5.50
C PRO A 290 2.40 31.29 5.32
N GLU A 291 1.91 31.16 4.09
CA GLU A 291 0.73 30.38 3.72
C GLU A 291 1.01 28.89 3.88
N THR A 292 2.17 28.44 3.37
CA THR A 292 2.65 27.06 3.50
C THR A 292 2.92 26.71 4.95
N LEU A 293 3.51 27.63 5.72
CA LEU A 293 3.69 27.47 7.17
C LEU A 293 2.34 27.36 7.91
N GLN A 294 1.36 28.19 7.57
CA GLN A 294 0.02 28.14 8.17
C GLN A 294 -0.71 26.83 7.84
N ALA A 295 -0.64 26.36 6.59
CA ALA A 295 -1.20 25.07 6.17
C ALA A 295 -0.57 23.90 6.94
N LEU A 296 0.77 23.88 7.03
CA LEU A 296 1.52 22.88 7.80
C LEU A 296 1.21 22.92 9.30
N GLN A 297 1.13 24.11 9.91
CA GLN A 297 0.77 24.27 11.33
C GLN A 297 -0.64 23.77 11.63
N ARG A 298 -1.61 24.07 10.75
CA ARG A 298 -2.99 23.61 10.88
C ARG A 298 -3.09 22.08 10.73
N ALA A 299 -2.39 21.50 9.76
CA ALA A 299 -2.30 20.05 9.59
C ALA A 299 -1.61 19.36 10.79
N SER A 300 -0.55 19.95 11.34
CA SER A 300 0.09 19.49 12.59
C SER A 300 -0.86 19.55 13.79
N ALA A 301 -1.71 20.58 13.88
CA ALA A 301 -2.72 20.68 14.92
C ALA A 301 -3.80 19.60 14.77
N ASP A 302 -4.29 19.32 13.56
CA ASP A 302 -5.24 18.24 13.29
C ASP A 302 -4.64 16.87 13.65
N LEU A 303 -3.40 16.58 13.26
CA LEU A 303 -2.69 15.34 13.64
C LEU A 303 -2.53 15.21 15.17
N ARG A 304 -2.17 16.29 15.88
CA ARG A 304 -2.06 16.29 17.35
C ARG A 304 -3.42 16.19 18.06
N ASN A 305 -4.50 16.63 17.41
CA ASN A 305 -5.89 16.35 17.80
C ASN A 305 -6.37 14.94 17.35
N LEU A 306 -5.41 14.05 17.04
CA LEU A 306 -5.58 12.66 16.62
C LEU A 306 -6.33 12.49 15.28
N GLN A 307 -6.56 13.56 14.51
CA GLN A 307 -7.31 13.50 13.24
C GLN A 307 -6.43 12.97 12.10
N THR A 308 -7.06 12.61 11.00
CA THR A 308 -6.36 12.20 9.77
C THR A 308 -6.12 13.39 8.83
N VAL A 309 -4.92 13.47 8.27
CA VAL A 309 -4.54 14.47 7.25
C VAL A 309 -3.98 13.75 6.02
N ALA A 310 -4.44 14.12 4.83
CA ALA A 310 -3.79 13.68 3.60
C ALA A 310 -2.66 14.63 3.21
N PHE A 311 -1.51 14.10 2.80
CA PHE A 311 -0.32 14.90 2.47
C PHE A 311 0.49 14.27 1.32
N PRO A 312 1.22 15.09 0.52
CA PRO A 312 2.04 14.59 -0.58
C PRO A 312 3.27 13.85 -0.07
N THR A 313 3.74 12.86 -0.83
CA THR A 313 5.13 12.38 -0.76
C THR A 313 5.71 12.34 -2.18
N GLU A 314 7.00 12.09 -2.31
CA GLU A 314 7.64 11.86 -3.62
C GLU A 314 7.09 10.60 -4.32
N THR A 315 6.50 9.67 -3.55
CA THR A 315 5.94 8.39 -4.02
C THR A 315 4.47 8.49 -4.42
N VAL A 316 3.57 8.48 -3.44
CA VAL A 316 2.12 8.66 -3.55
C VAL A 316 1.66 9.49 -2.34
N TYR A 317 0.51 10.15 -2.41
CA TYR A 317 -0.04 10.85 -1.25
C TYR A 317 -0.41 9.86 -0.14
N GLY A 318 -0.08 10.21 1.10
CA GLY A 318 -0.35 9.41 2.30
C GLY A 318 -1.51 9.98 3.13
N LEU A 319 -2.31 9.11 3.76
CA LEU A 319 -3.29 9.48 4.78
C LEU A 319 -2.67 9.27 6.16
N GLY A 320 -2.14 10.33 6.75
CA GLY A 320 -1.43 10.31 8.02
C GLY A 320 -2.34 10.35 9.24
N ALA A 321 -1.91 9.65 10.30
CA ALA A 321 -2.27 9.93 11.69
C ALA A 321 -1.05 9.67 12.61
N VAL A 322 -1.05 10.16 13.84
CA VAL A 322 0.04 9.92 14.81
C VAL A 322 0.20 8.42 15.08
N ALA A 323 1.40 7.87 14.83
CA ALA A 323 1.62 6.42 14.80
C ALA A 323 1.53 5.74 16.18
N LEU A 324 1.85 6.46 17.26
CA LEU A 324 1.91 5.91 18.60
C LEU A 324 0.57 6.00 19.37
N ASP A 325 -0.46 6.59 18.75
CA ASP A 325 -1.80 6.68 19.33
C ASP A 325 -2.77 5.71 18.61
N PRO A 326 -3.31 4.68 19.29
CA PRO A 326 -4.21 3.71 18.67
C PRO A 326 -5.51 4.30 18.12
N ILE A 327 -6.00 5.41 18.67
CA ILE A 327 -7.26 6.07 18.27
C ILE A 327 -7.03 6.87 16.98
N ALA A 328 -5.90 7.58 16.89
CA ALA A 328 -5.46 8.25 15.67
C ALA A 328 -5.26 7.23 14.54
N VAL A 329 -4.57 6.13 14.82
CA VAL A 329 -4.34 5.05 13.85
C VAL A 329 -5.66 4.39 13.41
N ALA A 330 -6.60 4.13 14.33
CA ALA A 330 -7.90 3.56 13.99
C ALA A 330 -8.69 4.42 12.97
N ARG A 331 -8.54 5.75 13.02
CA ARG A 331 -9.18 6.67 12.05
C ARG A 331 -8.68 6.45 10.61
N ILE A 332 -7.41 6.07 10.41
CA ILE A 332 -6.88 5.71 9.08
C ILE A 332 -7.68 4.54 8.49
N PHE A 333 -7.93 3.51 9.29
CA PHE A 333 -8.68 2.32 8.85
C PHE A 333 -10.15 2.64 8.56
N SER A 334 -10.81 3.45 9.40
CA SER A 334 -12.21 3.87 9.15
C SER A 334 -12.37 4.78 7.93
N THR A 335 -11.50 5.79 7.76
CA THR A 335 -11.56 6.72 6.60
C THR A 335 -11.33 5.99 5.27
N LYS A 336 -10.46 4.97 5.25
CA LYS A 336 -10.16 4.17 4.04
C LYS A 336 -11.11 2.99 3.81
N GLY A 337 -11.90 2.57 4.81
CA GLY A 337 -12.60 1.29 4.77
C GLY A 337 -11.64 0.09 4.66
N ARG A 338 -10.51 0.12 5.38
CA ARG A 338 -9.43 -0.87 5.28
C ARG A 338 -9.50 -1.90 6.42
N PRO A 339 -9.29 -3.21 6.15
CA PRO A 339 -9.04 -4.22 7.19
C PRO A 339 -7.83 -3.89 8.08
N SER A 340 -7.94 -4.19 9.38
CA SER A 340 -6.91 -3.89 10.39
C SER A 340 -5.82 -4.96 10.54
N ASP A 341 -5.82 -6.01 9.70
CA ASP A 341 -4.89 -7.14 9.73
C ASP A 341 -3.64 -6.93 8.85
N ASN A 342 -3.43 -5.70 8.38
CA ASN A 342 -2.49 -5.38 7.32
C ASN A 342 -1.69 -4.12 7.72
N PRO A 343 -0.36 -4.21 7.91
CA PRO A 343 0.42 -3.19 8.61
C PRO A 343 0.54 -1.83 7.91
N LEU A 344 0.94 -0.82 8.68
CA LEU A 344 1.17 0.55 8.23
C LEU A 344 2.66 0.87 8.14
N ILE A 345 3.04 1.72 7.18
CA ILE A 345 4.39 2.31 7.13
C ILE A 345 4.39 3.58 7.98
N VAL A 346 5.30 3.62 8.95
CA VAL A 346 5.53 4.79 9.81
C VAL A 346 6.56 5.70 9.15
N HIS A 347 6.24 6.98 9.08
CA HIS A 347 7.08 8.01 8.49
C HIS A 347 7.70 8.89 9.59
N VAL A 348 9.01 9.12 9.49
CA VAL A 348 9.80 9.91 10.44
C VAL A 348 10.43 11.12 9.74
N SER A 349 10.69 12.20 10.48
CA SER A 349 11.36 13.40 9.96
C SER A 349 12.89 13.37 10.15
N SER A 350 13.40 12.71 11.20
CA SER A 350 14.82 12.66 11.56
C SER A 350 15.26 11.26 12.05
N ARG A 351 16.58 11.03 12.11
CA ARG A 351 17.18 9.81 12.68
C ARG A 351 16.86 9.64 14.16
N GLU A 352 16.77 10.75 14.90
CA GLU A 352 16.41 10.74 16.32
C GLU A 352 14.97 10.28 16.51
N MET A 353 14.05 10.68 15.62
CA MET A 353 12.67 10.20 15.64
C MET A 353 12.55 8.70 15.30
N LEU A 354 13.41 8.15 14.43
CA LEU A 354 13.54 6.70 14.26
C LEU A 354 13.98 6.04 15.58
N LEU A 355 15.07 6.51 16.20
CA LEU A 355 15.63 5.88 17.40
C LEU A 355 14.67 5.93 18.62
N LYS A 356 13.73 6.89 18.66
CA LYS A 356 12.64 6.95 19.65
C LYS A 356 11.61 5.80 19.51
N ILE A 357 11.51 5.12 18.37
CA ILE A 357 10.49 4.07 18.10
C ILE A 357 11.07 2.66 17.90
N LEU A 358 12.38 2.47 18.08
CA LEU A 358 13.03 1.16 18.01
C LEU A 358 13.31 0.60 19.42
N PRO A 359 13.48 -0.73 19.58
CA PRO A 359 13.86 -1.32 20.86
C PRO A 359 15.12 -0.70 21.46
N LYS A 360 15.12 -0.49 22.78
CA LYS A 360 16.24 0.14 23.49
C LYS A 360 17.52 -0.66 23.30
N GLY A 361 18.57 0.00 22.79
CA GLY A 361 19.87 -0.62 22.52
C GLY A 361 19.98 -1.29 21.15
N TYR A 362 18.93 -1.29 20.32
CA TYR A 362 19.05 -1.71 18.92
C TYR A 362 19.95 -0.74 18.15
N VAL A 363 20.93 -1.30 17.42
CA VAL A 363 21.82 -0.57 16.51
C VAL A 363 21.55 -1.09 15.09
N PRO A 364 21.25 -0.23 14.10
CA PRO A 364 21.10 -0.66 12.71
C PRO A 364 22.36 -1.34 12.18
N SER A 365 22.19 -2.36 11.32
CA SER A 365 23.31 -3.04 10.68
C SER A 365 24.10 -2.08 9.77
N ARG A 366 25.37 -2.40 9.48
CA ARG A 366 26.19 -1.61 8.54
C ARG A 366 25.51 -1.47 7.17
N THR A 367 24.82 -2.51 6.72
CA THR A 367 23.98 -2.50 5.51
C THR A 367 22.85 -1.47 5.61
N TYR A 368 22.12 -1.43 6.73
CA TYR A 368 21.07 -0.44 6.95
C TYR A 368 21.61 0.99 7.07
N GLU A 369 22.76 1.20 7.71
CA GLU A 369 23.42 2.51 7.76
C GLU A 369 23.76 3.02 6.35
N VAL A 370 24.30 2.16 5.48
CA VAL A 370 24.58 2.49 4.07
C VAL A 370 23.28 2.79 3.30
N LEU A 371 22.24 1.96 3.45
CA LEU A 371 20.95 2.18 2.78
C LEU A 371 20.27 3.48 3.24
N MET A 372 20.26 3.78 4.53
CA MET A 372 19.74 5.05 5.06
C MET A 372 20.57 6.23 4.55
N LYS A 373 21.91 6.18 4.66
CA LYS A 373 22.83 7.22 4.13
C LYS A 373 22.57 7.54 2.65
N ARG A 374 22.23 6.52 1.84
CA ARG A 374 22.14 6.65 0.37
C ARG A 374 20.74 6.93 -0.17
N PHE A 375 19.69 6.51 0.54
CA PHE A 375 18.29 6.55 0.07
C PHE A 375 17.31 7.23 1.04
N TRP A 376 17.73 7.68 2.23
CA TRP A 376 16.93 8.53 3.12
C TRP A 376 17.52 9.95 3.20
N PRO A 377 16.69 11.01 3.16
CA PRO A 377 15.25 10.99 2.86
C PRO A 377 14.94 10.49 1.45
N GLY A 378 13.91 9.65 1.26
CA GLY A 378 13.56 9.11 -0.06
C GLY A 378 12.62 7.90 -0.08
N PRO A 379 12.46 7.28 -1.28
CA PRO A 379 11.45 6.25 -1.55
C PRO A 379 11.81 4.83 -1.07
N LEU A 380 12.67 4.69 -0.05
CA LEU A 380 13.00 3.41 0.58
C LEU A 380 12.28 3.24 1.93
N THR A 381 11.75 2.05 2.18
CA THR A 381 11.20 1.61 3.47
C THR A 381 11.98 0.40 3.96
N LEU A 382 12.41 0.43 5.21
CA LEU A 382 13.13 -0.66 5.85
C LEU A 382 12.27 -1.28 6.95
N LEU A 383 12.34 -2.60 7.12
CA LEU A 383 11.80 -3.26 8.31
C LEU A 383 12.81 -3.15 9.45
N PHE A 384 12.36 -2.73 10.63
CA PHE A 384 13.12 -2.76 11.88
C PHE A 384 12.43 -3.69 12.89
N PRO A 385 13.14 -4.20 13.92
CA PRO A 385 12.49 -4.93 15.01
C PRO A 385 11.47 -4.05 15.74
N ASN A 386 10.35 -4.63 16.14
CA ASN A 386 9.26 -3.94 16.83
C ASN A 386 9.44 -3.92 18.35
N ASP A 387 9.13 -2.81 19.01
CA ASP A 387 8.96 -2.74 20.47
C ASP A 387 7.47 -2.51 20.78
N SER A 388 6.77 -3.56 21.21
CA SER A 388 5.32 -3.49 21.52
C SER A 388 4.98 -2.68 22.78
N SER A 389 5.99 -2.23 23.55
CA SER A 389 5.79 -1.26 24.64
C SER A 389 5.79 0.20 24.15
N ILE A 390 6.27 0.44 22.93
CA ILE A 390 6.33 1.77 22.30
C ILE A 390 5.34 1.88 21.13
N VAL A 391 5.26 0.85 20.28
CA VAL A 391 4.52 0.84 19.02
C VAL A 391 3.21 0.05 19.19
N PRO A 392 2.03 0.67 19.00
CA PRO A 392 0.75 -0.03 19.07
C PRO A 392 0.65 -1.20 18.06
N PRO A 393 0.17 -2.40 18.46
CA PRO A 393 0.04 -3.55 17.55
C PRO A 393 -0.86 -3.31 16.32
N ILE A 394 -1.73 -2.29 16.35
CA ILE A 394 -2.52 -1.82 15.20
C ILE A 394 -1.67 -1.21 14.07
N ILE A 395 -0.43 -0.78 14.35
CA ILE A 395 0.56 -0.40 13.33
C ILE A 395 1.13 -1.64 12.63
N THR A 396 1.57 -2.63 13.40
CA THR A 396 2.32 -3.79 12.88
C THR A 396 1.44 -4.98 12.53
N ALA A 397 0.14 -4.93 12.78
CA ALA A 397 -0.76 -6.09 12.72
C ALA A 397 -0.29 -7.26 13.61
N ASN A 398 0.31 -6.94 14.76
CA ASN A 398 0.98 -7.86 15.70
C ASN A 398 2.29 -8.50 15.19
N GLN A 399 2.85 -8.03 14.07
CA GLN A 399 4.14 -8.53 13.57
C GLN A 399 5.31 -8.15 14.50
N PRO A 400 6.41 -8.95 14.53
CA PRO A 400 7.62 -8.66 15.31
C PRO A 400 8.48 -7.56 14.67
N THR A 401 8.05 -6.98 13.55
CA THR A 401 8.76 -5.91 12.82
C THR A 401 7.84 -4.72 12.52
N ILE A 402 8.46 -3.56 12.35
CA ILE A 402 7.82 -2.29 11.97
C ILE A 402 8.45 -1.77 10.67
N ALA A 403 7.60 -1.38 9.71
CA ALA A 403 8.05 -0.76 8.46
C ALA A 403 8.20 0.76 8.65
N VAL A 404 9.43 1.29 8.51
CA VAL A 404 9.73 2.71 8.73
C VAL A 404 10.36 3.34 7.48
N ARG A 405 10.11 4.63 7.26
CA ARG A 405 10.64 5.44 6.16
C ARG A 405 10.87 6.89 6.56
N MET A 406 11.88 7.53 5.98
CA MET A 406 11.99 9.00 5.95
C MET A 406 11.68 9.48 4.53
N PRO A 407 10.51 10.09 4.25
CA PRO A 407 10.16 10.55 2.90
C PRO A 407 11.01 11.77 2.49
N SER A 408 11.36 11.93 1.21
CA SER A 408 12.12 13.10 0.74
C SER A 408 11.28 14.35 0.52
N HIS A 409 9.96 14.23 0.32
CA HIS A 409 9.11 15.38 0.02
C HIS A 409 9.16 16.44 1.14
N PRO A 410 9.50 17.72 0.83
CA PRO A 410 9.65 18.77 1.85
C PRO A 410 8.41 18.93 2.75
N ILE A 411 7.21 19.04 2.14
CA ILE A 411 5.93 19.13 2.86
C ILE A 411 5.70 17.93 3.80
N ALA A 412 6.09 16.71 3.42
CA ALA A 412 5.95 15.53 4.29
C ALA A 412 6.88 15.61 5.50
N ARG A 413 8.18 15.86 5.29
CA ARG A 413 9.15 16.00 6.40
C ARG A 413 8.76 17.14 7.33
N ALA A 414 8.34 18.27 6.77
CA ALA A 414 7.93 19.44 7.53
C ALA A 414 6.67 19.19 8.37
N LEU A 415 5.65 18.50 7.81
CA LEU A 415 4.47 18.11 8.57
C LEU A 415 4.82 17.20 9.74
N ILE A 416 5.64 16.17 9.51
CA ILE A 416 6.08 15.23 10.55
C ILE A 416 6.91 15.95 11.63
N ALA A 417 7.83 16.84 11.23
CA ALA A 417 8.64 17.65 12.15
C ALA A 417 7.80 18.62 12.99
N LEU A 418 6.85 19.34 12.37
CA LEU A 418 5.94 20.26 13.07
C LEU A 418 4.89 19.56 13.93
N THR A 419 4.72 18.24 13.78
CA THR A 419 3.87 17.41 14.64
C THR A 419 4.66 16.88 15.86
N ASP A 420 5.99 16.87 15.80
CA ASP A 420 6.94 16.19 16.72
C ASP A 420 6.54 14.76 17.09
N ALA A 421 5.95 14.04 16.13
CA ALA A 421 5.55 12.65 16.30
C ALA A 421 5.69 11.87 14.98
N PRO A 422 6.06 10.59 15.04
CA PRO A 422 6.07 9.72 13.87
C PRO A 422 4.63 9.55 13.33
N VAL A 423 4.48 9.56 12.00
CA VAL A 423 3.16 9.54 11.33
C VAL A 423 2.96 8.23 10.57
N ALA A 424 1.96 7.46 10.95
CA ALA A 424 1.56 6.27 10.21
C ALA A 424 0.77 6.71 8.96
N ALA A 425 1.23 6.34 7.76
CA ALA A 425 0.64 6.82 6.52
C ALA A 425 0.67 5.76 5.40
N PRO A 426 -0.43 4.99 5.19
CA PRO A 426 -0.67 4.31 3.93
C PRO A 426 -1.15 5.31 2.85
N SER A 427 -1.26 4.86 1.59
CA SER A 427 -1.78 5.65 0.47
C SER A 427 -3.16 6.28 0.76
N ALA A 428 -3.43 7.48 0.25
CA ALA A 428 -4.62 8.28 0.59
C ALA A 428 -5.91 7.95 -0.20
N ASN A 429 -6.18 6.67 -0.47
CA ASN A 429 -7.37 6.18 -1.20
C ASN A 429 -8.26 5.22 -0.39
N SER A 430 -9.51 5.07 -0.79
CA SER A 430 -10.42 3.99 -0.38
C SER A 430 -9.78 2.63 -0.69
N SER A 431 -9.96 1.64 0.19
CA SER A 431 -9.30 0.33 0.09
C SER A 431 -9.55 -0.35 -1.27
N GLY A 432 -8.50 -0.92 -1.88
CA GLY A 432 -8.54 -1.61 -3.18
C GLY A 432 -8.22 -0.74 -4.41
N LYS A 433 -8.59 0.55 -4.40
CA LYS A 433 -8.35 1.50 -5.50
C LYS A 433 -6.85 1.75 -5.81
N PRO A 434 -6.51 2.36 -6.98
CA PRO A 434 -5.18 2.89 -7.25
C PRO A 434 -4.73 3.92 -6.19
N SER A 435 -3.43 4.07 -6.01
CA SER A 435 -2.86 5.02 -5.04
C SER A 435 -2.85 6.44 -5.63
N PRO A 436 -3.18 7.50 -4.85
CA PRO A 436 -3.32 8.84 -5.38
C PRO A 436 -1.97 9.54 -5.53
N THR A 437 -1.69 10.08 -6.72
CA THR A 437 -0.45 10.80 -7.04
C THR A 437 -0.59 12.34 -7.02
N ARG A 438 -1.80 12.87 -6.80
CA ARG A 438 -2.17 14.30 -6.86
C ARG A 438 -3.31 14.55 -5.87
N ALA A 439 -3.45 15.77 -5.34
CA ALA A 439 -4.47 16.10 -4.33
C ALA A 439 -5.92 15.86 -4.82
N GLU A 440 -6.21 16.14 -6.10
CA GLU A 440 -7.54 15.92 -6.70
C GLU A 440 -8.00 14.45 -6.66
N HIS A 441 -7.07 13.50 -6.76
CA HIS A 441 -7.39 12.07 -6.65
C HIS A 441 -7.94 11.69 -5.27
N ILE A 442 -7.48 12.39 -4.22
CA ILE A 442 -7.92 12.20 -2.84
C ILE A 442 -9.28 12.88 -2.63
N PHE A 443 -9.45 14.08 -3.18
CA PHE A 443 -10.73 14.79 -3.12
C PHE A 443 -11.85 13.97 -3.80
N ASN A 444 -11.59 13.41 -4.98
CA ASN A 444 -12.54 12.59 -5.73
C ASN A 444 -12.92 11.26 -5.06
N ASP A 445 -12.19 10.80 -4.04
CA ASP A 445 -12.37 9.49 -3.39
C ASP A 445 -12.69 9.57 -1.88
N LEU A 446 -12.14 10.56 -1.18
CA LEU A 446 -12.23 10.72 0.28
C LEU A 446 -12.84 12.05 0.76
N ASN A 447 -13.31 12.95 -0.12
CA ASN A 447 -14.09 14.13 0.30
C ASN A 447 -15.26 13.71 1.23
N GLY A 448 -15.48 14.48 2.30
CA GLY A 448 -16.42 14.16 3.38
C GLY A 448 -15.83 13.30 4.51
N LYS A 449 -14.69 12.62 4.30
CA LYS A 449 -14.13 11.61 5.23
C LYS A 449 -12.87 12.06 5.99
N LEU A 450 -12.35 13.26 5.70
CA LEU A 450 -11.20 13.89 6.37
C LEU A 450 -11.28 15.42 6.29
N GLY A 451 -10.64 16.13 7.22
CA GLY A 451 -10.66 17.60 7.27
C GLY A 451 -9.72 18.29 6.27
N ILE A 452 -8.49 17.81 6.14
CA ILE A 452 -7.42 18.49 5.38
C ILE A 452 -6.75 17.55 4.38
N ILE A 453 -6.58 18.06 3.16
CA ILE A 453 -5.62 17.60 2.16
C ILE A 453 -4.59 18.72 2.00
N LEU A 454 -3.32 18.49 2.33
CA LEU A 454 -2.23 19.37 1.86
C LEU A 454 -1.97 19.05 0.38
N ASP A 455 -1.88 20.05 -0.49
CA ASP A 455 -1.51 19.89 -1.90
C ASP A 455 -0.12 20.47 -2.14
N GLY A 456 0.83 19.60 -2.51
CA GLY A 456 2.20 19.99 -2.85
C GLY A 456 2.53 19.76 -4.33
N GLY A 457 1.52 19.54 -5.19
CA GLY A 457 1.69 19.17 -6.60
C GLY A 457 1.61 17.67 -6.85
N ALA A 458 2.12 17.23 -8.00
CA ALA A 458 2.15 15.82 -8.38
C ALA A 458 3.37 15.08 -7.78
N CYS A 459 3.20 13.80 -7.43
CA CYS A 459 4.30 12.95 -6.98
C CYS A 459 5.36 12.75 -8.08
N GLY A 460 6.64 12.71 -7.69
CA GLY A 460 7.76 12.54 -8.62
C GLY A 460 7.94 11.10 -9.13
N VAL A 461 7.68 10.10 -8.28
CA VAL A 461 7.89 8.66 -8.56
C VAL A 461 6.60 7.96 -8.99
N GLY A 462 5.44 8.44 -8.53
CA GLY A 462 4.10 7.89 -8.84
C GLY A 462 3.76 6.51 -8.26
N LEU A 463 4.75 5.69 -7.90
CA LEU A 463 4.59 4.40 -7.22
C LEU A 463 4.96 4.48 -5.74
N GLU A 464 4.51 3.53 -4.92
CA GLU A 464 4.92 3.47 -3.50
C GLU A 464 6.41 3.15 -3.33
N SER A 465 6.91 3.38 -2.11
CA SER A 465 8.28 3.04 -1.73
C SER A 465 8.63 1.56 -1.96
N THR A 466 9.89 1.31 -2.28
CA THR A 466 10.48 -0.04 -2.20
C THR A 466 10.54 -0.44 -0.73
N VAL A 467 10.13 -1.67 -0.39
CA VAL A 467 10.18 -2.19 0.99
C VAL A 467 11.17 -3.33 1.07
N VAL A 468 12.14 -3.22 1.97
CA VAL A 468 13.24 -4.16 2.15
C VAL A 468 13.28 -4.67 3.60
N ASP A 469 13.43 -5.98 3.75
CA ASP A 469 13.88 -6.61 4.98
C ASP A 469 15.38 -6.95 4.86
N GLY A 470 16.15 -6.68 5.90
CA GLY A 470 17.55 -7.08 6.06
C GLY A 470 17.87 -7.38 7.53
N LEU A 471 16.88 -7.88 8.28
CA LEU A 471 17.01 -8.28 9.68
C LEU A 471 17.39 -9.77 9.84
N GLN A 472 17.44 -10.51 8.73
CA GLN A 472 17.74 -11.93 8.70
C GLN A 472 19.23 -12.19 8.95
N GLU A 473 19.55 -13.27 9.68
CA GLU A 473 20.93 -13.60 10.10
C GLU A 473 21.87 -13.91 8.93
N ASP A 474 21.33 -14.21 7.73
CA ASP A 474 22.11 -14.42 6.51
C ASP A 474 22.62 -13.14 5.84
N GLY A 475 22.26 -11.97 6.39
CA GLY A 475 22.68 -10.65 5.91
C GLY A 475 22.07 -10.21 4.56
N ASN A 476 21.26 -11.04 3.91
CA ASN A 476 20.73 -10.77 2.57
C ASN A 476 19.53 -9.81 2.60
N LEU A 477 19.50 -8.88 1.65
CA LEU A 477 18.42 -7.91 1.47
C LEU A 477 17.25 -8.54 0.70
N ARG A 478 16.07 -8.56 1.31
CA ARG A 478 14.84 -9.13 0.77
C ARG A 478 13.88 -8.02 0.37
N VAL A 479 13.75 -7.78 -0.94
CA VAL A 479 12.80 -6.82 -1.51
C VAL A 479 11.40 -7.41 -1.46
N LEU A 480 10.65 -7.03 -0.43
CA LEU A 480 9.27 -7.49 -0.17
C LEU A 480 8.26 -6.81 -1.12
N ARG A 481 8.57 -5.58 -1.55
CA ARG A 481 7.78 -4.82 -2.53
C ARG A 481 8.71 -3.95 -3.39
N PRO A 482 8.76 -4.11 -4.73
CA PRO A 482 9.46 -3.19 -5.61
C PRO A 482 8.72 -1.84 -5.71
N GLY A 483 9.46 -0.75 -5.87
CA GLY A 483 8.96 0.62 -5.81
C GLY A 483 10.01 1.63 -6.30
N GLY A 484 9.98 2.85 -5.74
CA GLY A 484 10.84 3.97 -6.16
C GLY A 484 12.35 3.89 -5.91
N VAL A 485 12.87 2.78 -5.37
CA VAL A 485 14.31 2.45 -5.42
C VAL A 485 14.44 1.12 -6.15
N THR A 486 15.21 1.09 -7.23
CA THR A 486 15.30 -0.09 -8.09
C THR A 486 16.12 -1.22 -7.43
N VAL A 487 16.02 -2.44 -7.93
CA VAL A 487 16.80 -3.58 -7.42
C VAL A 487 18.28 -3.37 -7.74
N GLU A 488 18.51 -2.84 -8.93
CA GLU A 488 19.78 -2.46 -9.54
C GLU A 488 20.46 -1.34 -8.73
N ASP A 489 19.71 -0.38 -8.20
CA ASP A 489 20.23 0.64 -7.27
C ASP A 489 20.70 0.02 -5.94
N LEU A 490 19.94 -0.93 -5.38
CA LEU A 490 20.31 -1.64 -4.15
C LEU A 490 21.56 -2.50 -4.37
N GLU A 491 21.60 -3.28 -5.44
CA GLU A 491 22.75 -4.12 -5.81
C GLU A 491 24.01 -3.28 -6.09
N ARG A 492 23.87 -2.14 -6.76
CA ARG A 492 24.97 -1.21 -7.00
C ARG A 492 25.51 -0.65 -5.68
N VAL A 493 24.64 -0.18 -4.79
CA VAL A 493 25.05 0.43 -3.51
C VAL A 493 25.68 -0.59 -2.56
N VAL A 494 25.17 -1.83 -2.52
CA VAL A 494 25.81 -2.92 -1.78
C VAL A 494 27.22 -3.20 -2.34
N ARG A 495 27.37 -3.28 -3.66
CA ARG A 495 28.66 -3.52 -4.33
C ARG A 495 29.66 -2.37 -4.15
N GLU A 496 29.18 -1.12 -4.07
CA GLU A 496 30.01 0.08 -3.94
C GLU A 496 30.45 0.33 -2.48
N GLU A 497 29.55 0.22 -1.51
CA GLU A 497 29.78 0.69 -0.12
C GLU A 497 29.93 -0.44 0.93
N LEU A 498 29.82 -1.71 0.53
CA LEU A 498 30.00 -2.91 1.38
C LEU A 498 30.96 -3.95 0.74
N SER A 499 31.84 -3.52 -0.17
CA SER A 499 32.80 -4.38 -0.88
C SER A 499 33.86 -5.04 0.01
N ASP A 500 33.94 -4.62 1.28
CA ASP A 500 34.76 -5.17 2.35
C ASP A 500 34.09 -6.33 3.12
N ILE A 501 32.83 -6.67 2.82
CA ILE A 501 32.08 -7.74 3.48
C ILE A 501 32.06 -9.01 2.61
N GLU A 502 32.62 -10.11 3.14
CA GLU A 502 32.50 -11.45 2.56
C GLU A 502 31.66 -12.37 3.45
N PRO A 503 30.66 -13.10 2.90
CA PRO A 503 30.13 -12.96 1.54
C PRO A 503 29.34 -11.64 1.38
N LEU A 504 29.44 -11.03 0.19
CA LEU A 504 28.70 -9.81 -0.13
C LEU A 504 27.17 -10.08 -0.04
N PRO A 505 26.39 -9.22 0.65
CA PRO A 505 24.94 -9.36 0.71
C PRO A 505 24.28 -9.45 -0.67
N LYS A 506 23.38 -10.40 -0.86
CA LYS A 506 22.56 -10.51 -2.07
C LYS A 506 21.29 -9.70 -1.92
N VAL A 507 20.81 -9.14 -3.03
CA VAL A 507 19.46 -8.58 -3.13
C VAL A 507 18.56 -9.65 -3.73
N LEU A 508 17.46 -9.96 -3.04
CA LEU A 508 16.54 -11.05 -3.36
C LEU A 508 15.12 -10.49 -3.46
N VAL A 509 14.46 -10.64 -4.59
CA VAL A 509 13.12 -10.11 -4.86
C VAL A 509 12.05 -11.17 -4.61
N HIS A 510 11.09 -10.86 -3.75
CA HIS A 510 9.97 -11.75 -3.44
C HIS A 510 9.16 -12.07 -4.71
N ARG A 511 8.82 -13.35 -4.90
CA ARG A 511 8.19 -13.98 -6.09
C ARG A 511 9.04 -14.06 -7.36
N ARG A 512 10.22 -13.42 -7.42
CA ARG A 512 11.22 -13.60 -8.50
C ARG A 512 12.30 -14.59 -8.08
N ASP A 513 13.00 -14.28 -6.99
CA ASP A 513 14.21 -14.99 -6.55
C ASP A 513 13.94 -15.94 -5.37
N TYR A 514 12.86 -15.71 -4.63
CA TYR A 514 12.39 -16.60 -3.56
C TYR A 514 10.88 -16.50 -3.36
N ARG A 515 10.29 -17.50 -2.68
CA ARG A 515 8.92 -17.49 -2.17
C ARG A 515 8.93 -17.89 -0.70
N ASP A 516 7.92 -17.42 0.03
CA ASP A 516 7.74 -17.67 1.46
C ASP A 516 6.23 -17.72 1.70
N GLU A 517 5.71 -18.91 1.96
CA GLU A 517 4.27 -19.13 2.13
C GLU A 517 3.76 -18.53 3.45
N ALA A 518 4.57 -18.50 4.51
CA ALA A 518 4.19 -17.90 5.78
C ALA A 518 4.02 -16.38 5.64
N LEU A 519 4.93 -15.73 4.91
CA LEU A 519 4.86 -14.30 4.58
C LEU A 519 3.67 -13.96 3.66
N GLU A 520 3.23 -14.87 2.80
CA GLU A 520 2.04 -14.66 1.96
C GLU A 520 0.72 -14.78 2.74
N HIS A 521 0.66 -15.67 3.74
CA HIS A 521 -0.49 -15.78 4.66
C HIS A 521 -0.54 -14.62 5.69
N ALA A 522 0.62 -14.24 6.24
CA ALA A 522 0.79 -13.24 7.28
C ALA A 522 1.72 -12.08 6.82
N PRO A 523 1.21 -11.12 6.02
CA PRO A 523 2.05 -10.10 5.38
C PRO A 523 2.66 -9.12 6.38
N THR A 524 3.99 -8.99 6.37
CA THR A 524 4.72 -7.96 7.14
C THR A 524 4.67 -6.57 6.49
N THR A 525 4.16 -6.44 5.26
CA THR A 525 4.12 -5.14 4.54
C THR A 525 2.80 -4.91 3.78
N PRO A 526 2.37 -3.63 3.64
CA PRO A 526 1.19 -3.30 2.85
C PRO A 526 1.41 -3.52 1.34
N GLY A 527 0.46 -4.22 0.70
CA GLY A 527 0.45 -4.46 -0.75
C GLY A 527 0.65 -5.93 -1.19
N MET A 528 0.69 -6.88 -0.24
CA MET A 528 0.98 -8.30 -0.51
C MET A 528 -0.27 -9.21 -0.62
N LYS A 529 -1.24 -9.07 0.29
CA LYS A 529 -2.32 -10.05 0.55
C LYS A 529 -3.62 -9.84 -0.23
N TYR A 530 -4.01 -8.60 -0.51
CA TYR A 530 -5.30 -8.28 -1.15
C TYR A 530 -5.12 -7.88 -2.62
N ARG A 531 -6.21 -7.95 -3.39
CA ARG A 531 -6.28 -7.27 -4.69
C ARG A 531 -6.20 -5.76 -4.44
N HIS A 532 -5.16 -5.15 -4.97
CA HIS A 532 -4.84 -3.73 -4.80
C HIS A 532 -4.69 -3.07 -6.17
N TYR A 533 -4.84 -1.75 -6.22
CA TYR A 533 -4.62 -0.92 -7.40
C TYR A 533 -5.61 -1.14 -8.56
N SER A 534 -6.74 -1.81 -8.32
CA SER A 534 -7.78 -1.96 -9.32
C SER A 534 -8.69 -0.71 -9.33
N PRO A 535 -8.85 0.00 -10.46
CA PRO A 535 -9.88 1.03 -10.62
C PRO A 535 -11.29 0.39 -10.60
N SER A 536 -12.35 1.20 -10.70
CA SER A 536 -13.71 0.65 -10.79
C SER A 536 -13.99 -0.03 -12.14
N VAL A 537 -13.31 0.43 -13.20
CA VAL A 537 -13.35 -0.11 -14.56
C VAL A 537 -12.52 -1.41 -14.69
N PRO A 538 -12.97 -2.42 -15.47
CA PRO A 538 -12.18 -3.60 -15.79
C PRO A 538 -10.82 -3.28 -16.46
N VAL A 539 -9.76 -3.93 -15.99
CA VAL A 539 -8.39 -3.77 -16.53
C VAL A 539 -7.94 -5.07 -17.18
N THR A 540 -7.52 -5.00 -18.45
CA THR A 540 -6.85 -6.08 -19.19
C THR A 540 -5.36 -5.74 -19.37
N LEU A 541 -4.47 -6.63 -18.94
CA LEU A 541 -3.05 -6.57 -19.31
C LEU A 541 -2.85 -7.26 -20.66
N LEU A 542 -2.29 -6.50 -21.61
CA LEU A 542 -1.80 -6.97 -22.89
C LEU A 542 -0.30 -7.30 -22.73
N HIS A 543 0.03 -8.58 -22.70
CA HIS A 543 1.41 -9.05 -22.81
C HIS A 543 1.87 -8.91 -24.26
N THR A 544 2.91 -8.11 -24.47
CA THR A 544 3.45 -7.73 -25.79
C THR A 544 4.96 -8.02 -25.91
N LEU A 545 5.60 -8.36 -24.79
CA LEU A 545 7.02 -8.71 -24.68
C LEU A 545 7.20 -10.15 -24.15
N SER A 546 6.34 -10.56 -23.22
CA SER A 546 6.35 -11.91 -22.63
C SER A 546 5.78 -12.97 -23.57
N GLN A 547 6.45 -14.11 -23.64
CA GLN A 547 5.90 -15.32 -24.24
C GLN A 547 4.73 -15.89 -23.40
N PRO A 548 3.73 -16.55 -24.02
CA PRO A 548 2.66 -17.20 -23.27
C PRO A 548 3.20 -18.37 -22.42
N PRO A 549 2.70 -18.55 -21.19
CA PRO A 549 2.99 -19.76 -20.41
C PRO A 549 2.40 -21.01 -21.10
N PRO A 550 2.93 -22.22 -20.83
CA PRO A 550 2.41 -23.45 -21.42
C PRO A 550 0.91 -23.63 -21.21
N GLY A 551 0.15 -23.72 -22.31
CA GLY A 551 -1.31 -23.81 -22.31
C GLY A 551 -2.07 -22.49 -22.47
N ALA A 552 -1.38 -21.34 -22.47
CA ALA A 552 -1.94 -20.09 -22.98
C ALA A 552 -1.70 -19.96 -24.50
N HIS A 553 -2.58 -19.23 -25.18
CA HIS A 553 -2.51 -19.01 -26.62
C HIS A 553 -2.10 -17.56 -26.95
N LEU A 554 -1.24 -17.40 -27.96
CA LEU A 554 -1.11 -16.10 -28.63
C LEU A 554 -2.44 -15.72 -29.27
N THR A 555 -2.85 -14.49 -29.06
CA THR A 555 -4.08 -13.89 -29.59
C THR A 555 -3.68 -12.89 -30.68
N PRO A 556 -4.03 -13.13 -31.95
CA PRO A 556 -3.80 -12.14 -33.01
C PRO A 556 -4.54 -10.85 -32.68
N LEU A 557 -3.91 -9.69 -32.92
CA LEU A 557 -4.52 -8.39 -32.60
C LEU A 557 -5.93 -8.22 -33.21
N SER A 558 -6.22 -8.81 -34.38
CA SER A 558 -7.58 -8.85 -34.94
C SER A 558 -8.61 -9.43 -33.99
N SER A 559 -8.30 -10.54 -33.31
CA SER A 559 -9.24 -11.22 -32.40
C SER A 559 -9.56 -10.38 -31.16
N LEU A 560 -8.61 -9.59 -30.67
CA LEU A 560 -8.88 -8.59 -29.62
C LEU A 560 -9.82 -7.50 -30.14
N LEU A 561 -9.57 -6.95 -31.33
CA LEU A 561 -10.43 -5.91 -31.91
C LEU A 561 -11.85 -6.41 -32.24
N ASP A 562 -11.98 -7.67 -32.67
CA ASP A 562 -13.28 -8.31 -32.91
C ASP A 562 -14.04 -8.63 -31.62
N THR A 563 -13.33 -8.83 -30.50
CA THR A 563 -13.95 -8.91 -29.16
C THR A 563 -14.49 -7.53 -28.75
N LEU A 564 -13.70 -6.46 -28.89
CA LEU A 564 -14.15 -5.09 -28.60
C LEU A 564 -15.36 -4.67 -29.47
N ARG A 565 -15.42 -5.11 -30.74
CA ARG A 565 -16.61 -4.94 -31.60
C ARG A 565 -17.84 -5.67 -31.06
N ALA A 566 -17.66 -6.89 -30.57
CA ALA A 566 -18.76 -7.67 -29.98
C ALA A 566 -19.29 -7.02 -28.70
N ASP A 567 -18.40 -6.51 -27.85
CA ASP A 567 -18.76 -5.79 -26.61
C ASP A 567 -19.49 -4.47 -26.91
N ALA A 568 -19.01 -3.66 -27.85
CA ALA A 568 -19.70 -2.46 -28.32
C ALA A 568 -21.12 -2.76 -28.83
N LYS A 569 -21.25 -3.81 -29.65
CA LYS A 569 -22.54 -4.27 -30.18
C LYS A 569 -23.47 -4.79 -29.08
N ALA A 570 -22.94 -5.45 -28.05
CA ALA A 570 -23.71 -5.92 -26.89
C ALA A 570 -24.17 -4.78 -25.97
N LEU A 571 -23.39 -3.70 -25.87
CA LEU A 571 -23.76 -2.47 -25.14
C LEU A 571 -24.80 -1.62 -25.88
N GLY A 572 -24.95 -1.78 -27.19
CA GLY A 572 -25.87 -0.99 -28.01
C GLY A 572 -25.49 0.48 -28.17
N ARG A 573 -24.23 0.83 -27.85
CA ARG A 573 -23.63 2.17 -27.97
C ARG A 573 -22.12 2.03 -28.23
N PRO A 574 -21.42 3.10 -28.64
CA PRO A 574 -19.97 3.08 -28.71
C PRO A 574 -19.34 2.65 -27.37
N LEU A 575 -18.35 1.75 -27.45
CA LEU A 575 -17.53 1.29 -26.34
C LEU A 575 -16.42 2.31 -26.07
N GLU A 576 -16.30 2.77 -24.83
CA GLU A 576 -15.18 3.61 -24.40
C GLU A 576 -14.00 2.74 -23.99
N VAL A 577 -12.89 2.81 -24.71
CA VAL A 577 -11.67 2.03 -24.41
C VAL A 577 -10.57 2.96 -23.95
N GLY A 578 -10.17 2.81 -22.69
CA GLY A 578 -8.96 3.40 -22.14
C GLY A 578 -7.72 2.62 -22.59
N VAL A 579 -6.64 3.31 -22.94
CA VAL A 579 -5.35 2.68 -23.29
C VAL A 579 -4.22 3.34 -22.51
N LEU A 580 -3.52 2.53 -21.71
CA LEU A 580 -2.25 2.86 -21.05
C LEU A 580 -1.13 2.13 -21.77
N ALA A 581 -0.28 2.85 -22.49
CA ALA A 581 0.81 2.29 -23.27
C ALA A 581 2.01 3.25 -23.30
N PRO A 582 3.24 2.74 -23.56
CA PRO A 582 4.39 3.58 -23.88
C PRO A 582 4.11 4.49 -25.09
N SER A 583 4.66 5.70 -25.08
CA SER A 583 4.42 6.71 -26.14
C SER A 583 5.02 6.34 -27.50
N ASP A 584 6.00 5.43 -27.49
CA ASP A 584 6.75 4.90 -28.63
C ASP A 584 6.34 3.46 -29.00
N SER A 585 5.22 2.95 -28.44
CA SER A 585 4.77 1.58 -28.69
C SER A 585 4.19 1.35 -30.10
N PRO A 586 4.63 0.31 -30.84
CA PRO A 586 4.00 -0.15 -32.07
C PRO A 586 2.52 -0.57 -31.93
N LEU A 587 2.06 -0.90 -30.72
CA LEU A 587 0.66 -1.21 -30.46
C LEU A 587 -0.23 0.02 -30.75
N LEU A 588 0.22 1.23 -30.39
CA LEU A 588 -0.56 2.46 -30.59
C LEU A 588 -0.81 2.75 -32.08
N GLU A 589 0.15 2.46 -32.95
CA GLU A 589 -0.04 2.55 -34.41
C GLU A 589 -1.02 1.49 -34.91
N LYS A 590 -0.82 0.23 -34.51
CA LYS A 590 -1.65 -0.91 -34.96
C LYS A 590 -3.11 -0.81 -34.47
N LEU A 591 -3.36 -0.20 -33.30
CA LEU A 591 -4.69 0.19 -32.82
C LEU A 591 -5.29 1.39 -33.58
N SER A 592 -4.47 2.23 -34.21
CA SER A 592 -4.94 3.39 -34.99
C SER A 592 -5.31 3.04 -36.44
N VAL A 593 -4.62 2.08 -37.06
CA VAL A 593 -4.75 1.74 -38.49
C VAL A 593 -6.10 1.08 -38.82
N LYS A 594 -6.72 0.34 -37.88
CA LYS A 594 -8.00 -0.34 -38.10
C LYS A 594 -9.16 0.51 -37.58
N SER A 595 -9.86 1.17 -38.50
CA SER A 595 -11.07 1.94 -38.18
C SER A 595 -12.12 1.08 -37.46
N LEU A 596 -12.58 1.58 -36.32
CA LEU A 596 -13.53 0.95 -35.41
C LEU A 596 -14.56 2.03 -35.01
N PRO A 597 -15.60 2.26 -35.83
CA PRO A 597 -16.54 3.36 -35.61
C PRO A 597 -17.32 3.22 -34.30
N ASP A 598 -17.52 2.00 -33.83
CA ASP A 598 -18.21 1.66 -32.59
C ASP A 598 -17.30 1.67 -31.34
N VAL A 599 -16.02 2.09 -31.48
CA VAL A 599 -15.06 2.14 -30.37
C VAL A 599 -14.44 3.53 -30.27
N ARG A 600 -14.56 4.18 -29.12
CA ARG A 600 -13.92 5.46 -28.81
C ARG A 600 -12.69 5.22 -27.94
N TRP A 601 -11.57 5.83 -28.31
CA TRP A 601 -10.25 5.55 -27.73
C TRP A 601 -9.78 6.73 -26.87
N THR A 602 -9.66 6.51 -25.56
CA THR A 602 -9.04 7.48 -24.63
C THR A 602 -7.64 6.99 -24.28
N ARG A 603 -6.61 7.69 -24.75
CA ARG A 603 -5.20 7.29 -24.56
C ARG A 603 -4.55 8.09 -23.43
N HIS A 604 -3.79 7.41 -22.57
CA HIS A 604 -2.92 8.03 -21.59
C HIS A 604 -1.52 7.42 -21.72
N LEU A 605 -0.52 8.24 -22.07
CA LEU A 605 0.79 7.75 -22.50
C LEU A 605 1.78 7.66 -21.33
N LEU A 606 2.29 6.46 -21.09
CA LEU A 606 3.22 6.16 -20.00
C LEU A 606 4.65 6.71 -20.20
N GLY A 607 4.94 7.32 -21.35
CA GLY A 607 6.29 7.79 -21.71
C GLY A 607 7.07 6.74 -22.51
N PRO A 608 8.35 7.00 -22.86
CA PRO A 608 9.13 6.10 -23.70
C PRO A 608 9.45 4.76 -23.01
N LEU A 609 9.55 3.68 -23.79
CA LEU A 609 10.00 2.36 -23.32
C LEU A 609 11.37 2.40 -22.62
N ALA A 610 12.25 3.31 -23.03
CA ALA A 610 13.57 3.52 -22.42
C ALA A 610 13.52 4.16 -21.01
N GLU A 611 12.40 4.77 -20.64
CA GLU A 611 12.24 5.60 -19.42
C GLU A 611 11.14 5.04 -18.49
N PRO A 612 11.31 3.83 -17.90
CA PRO A 612 10.31 3.21 -17.03
C PRO A 612 9.98 4.04 -15.77
N ALA A 613 10.86 4.96 -15.35
CA ALA A 613 10.56 5.97 -14.33
C ALA A 613 9.37 6.89 -14.70
N VAL A 614 9.20 7.24 -15.97
CA VAL A 614 8.03 8.03 -16.45
C VAL A 614 6.76 7.16 -16.43
N SER A 615 6.89 5.88 -16.78
CA SER A 615 5.80 4.91 -16.67
C SER A 615 5.36 4.71 -15.22
N ALA A 616 6.31 4.65 -14.29
CA ALA A 616 6.06 4.62 -12.84
C ALA A 616 5.35 5.89 -12.37
N GLN A 617 5.81 7.07 -12.80
CA GLN A 617 5.19 8.35 -12.44
C GLN A 617 3.71 8.42 -12.89
N ARG A 618 3.43 7.95 -14.11
CA ARG A 618 2.12 8.12 -14.76
C ARG A 618 1.12 7.00 -14.50
N LEU A 619 1.54 5.81 -14.06
CA LEU A 619 0.66 4.63 -13.99
C LEU A 619 -0.65 4.88 -13.24
N PHE A 620 -0.58 5.38 -12.00
CA PHE A 620 -1.79 5.61 -11.20
C PHE A 620 -2.56 6.85 -11.62
N ASP A 621 -1.89 7.90 -12.10
CA ASP A 621 -2.54 9.10 -12.66
C ASP A 621 -3.38 8.73 -13.89
N GLY A 622 -2.84 7.90 -14.79
CA GLY A 622 -3.53 7.38 -15.95
C GLY A 622 -4.67 6.41 -15.61
N LEU A 623 -4.47 5.49 -14.66
CA LEU A 623 -5.54 4.62 -14.16
C LEU A 623 -6.72 5.42 -13.58
N LEU A 624 -6.44 6.43 -12.75
CA LEU A 624 -7.47 7.28 -12.13
C LEU A 624 -8.10 8.25 -13.13
N SER A 625 -7.34 8.74 -14.10
CA SER A 625 -7.86 9.56 -15.21
C SER A 625 -8.86 8.78 -16.07
N LEU A 626 -8.55 7.52 -16.41
CA LEU A 626 -9.43 6.67 -17.22
C LEU A 626 -10.68 6.21 -16.44
N ASP A 627 -10.54 5.90 -15.15
CA ASP A 627 -11.66 5.61 -14.23
C ASP A 627 -12.59 6.85 -14.12
N SER A 628 -12.00 8.05 -14.04
CA SER A 628 -12.74 9.34 -13.99
C SER A 628 -13.38 9.72 -15.33
N ALA A 629 -12.76 9.37 -16.45
CA ALA A 629 -13.32 9.49 -17.80
C ALA A 629 -14.46 8.49 -18.08
N LYS A 630 -14.68 7.51 -17.19
CA LYS A 630 -15.74 6.49 -17.26
C LYS A 630 -15.64 5.61 -18.52
N VAL A 631 -14.42 5.19 -18.86
CA VAL A 631 -14.23 4.21 -19.92
C VAL A 631 -14.81 2.84 -19.51
N ASP A 632 -15.23 2.01 -20.47
CA ASP A 632 -15.86 0.71 -20.20
C ASP A 632 -14.83 -0.38 -19.91
N VAL A 633 -13.63 -0.26 -20.48
CA VAL A 633 -12.48 -1.15 -20.25
C VAL A 633 -11.18 -0.37 -20.39
N ILE A 634 -10.19 -0.72 -19.57
CA ILE A 634 -8.81 -0.21 -19.67
C ILE A 634 -7.92 -1.34 -20.20
N LEU A 635 -7.26 -1.09 -21.32
CA LEU A 635 -6.18 -1.91 -21.84
C LEU A 635 -4.85 -1.32 -21.35
N ILE A 636 -3.97 -2.15 -20.79
CA ILE A 636 -2.63 -1.75 -20.35
C ILE A 636 -1.62 -2.61 -21.08
N GLU A 637 -0.64 -1.97 -21.71
CA GLU A 637 0.47 -2.66 -22.34
C GLU A 637 1.57 -3.03 -21.33
N GLU A 638 2.17 -4.19 -21.53
CA GLU A 638 3.34 -4.67 -20.82
C GLU A 638 4.61 -3.83 -21.10
N ILE A 639 5.41 -3.62 -20.07
CA ILE A 639 6.76 -3.07 -20.20
C ILE A 639 7.79 -4.01 -19.55
N GLY A 640 9.06 -3.88 -19.92
CA GLY A 640 10.14 -4.71 -19.37
C GLY A 640 10.28 -4.58 -17.85
N GLU A 641 10.58 -5.68 -17.17
CA GLU A 641 10.67 -5.75 -15.70
C GLU A 641 12.07 -5.44 -15.14
N GLU A 642 12.73 -4.45 -15.75
CA GLU A 642 13.99 -3.86 -15.26
C GLU A 642 13.74 -2.46 -14.68
N ARG A 643 14.59 -2.03 -13.74
CA ARG A 643 14.51 -0.76 -13.02
C ARG A 643 13.10 -0.55 -12.42
N GLU A 644 12.49 0.62 -12.62
CA GLU A 644 11.13 0.90 -12.16
C GLU A 644 10.06 0.07 -12.87
N GLY A 645 10.38 -0.55 -14.01
CA GLY A 645 9.48 -1.41 -14.77
C GLY A 645 9.01 -2.63 -13.99
N LEU A 646 9.89 -3.21 -13.16
CA LEU A 646 9.54 -4.25 -12.18
C LEU A 646 8.48 -3.76 -11.19
N ALA A 647 8.58 -2.51 -10.74
CA ALA A 647 7.62 -1.91 -9.82
C ALA A 647 6.28 -1.64 -10.51
N VAL A 648 6.29 -1.11 -11.74
CA VAL A 648 5.11 -0.91 -12.60
C VAL A 648 4.37 -2.22 -12.82
N MET A 649 5.05 -3.25 -13.33
CA MET A 649 4.43 -4.54 -13.63
C MET A 649 3.93 -5.25 -12.37
N ASN A 650 4.56 -5.07 -11.21
CA ASN A 650 4.03 -5.53 -9.93
C ASN A 650 2.68 -4.90 -9.56
N ARG A 651 2.40 -3.66 -10.01
CA ARG A 651 1.10 -3.00 -9.84
C ARG A 651 0.11 -3.44 -10.92
N VAL A 652 0.52 -3.42 -12.20
CA VAL A 652 -0.35 -3.78 -13.33
C VAL A 652 -0.88 -5.21 -13.19
N LYS A 653 -0.02 -6.17 -12.82
CA LYS A 653 -0.40 -7.58 -12.56
C LYS A 653 -1.36 -7.75 -11.35
N LYS A 654 -1.49 -6.75 -10.46
CA LYS A 654 -2.45 -6.72 -9.33
C LYS A 654 -3.75 -5.97 -9.67
N ALA A 655 -3.67 -5.00 -10.58
CA ALA A 655 -4.82 -4.25 -11.10
C ALA A 655 -5.64 -5.08 -12.10
N ALA A 656 -4.96 -5.81 -13.00
CA ALA A 656 -5.58 -6.58 -14.08
C ALA A 656 -6.57 -7.64 -13.58
N GLY A 657 -7.73 -7.75 -14.25
CA GLY A 657 -8.68 -8.85 -14.12
C GLY A 657 -8.60 -9.88 -15.24
N SER A 658 -7.95 -9.51 -16.35
CA SER A 658 -7.82 -10.28 -17.59
C SER A 658 -6.38 -10.14 -18.12
N LEU A 659 -5.85 -11.21 -18.70
CA LEU A 659 -4.53 -11.26 -19.33
C LEU A 659 -4.71 -11.73 -20.78
N VAL A 660 -4.06 -11.06 -21.73
CA VAL A 660 -4.06 -11.43 -23.16
C VAL A 660 -2.62 -11.36 -23.67
N TRP A 661 -2.12 -12.45 -24.24
CA TRP A 661 -0.83 -12.45 -24.95
C TRP A 661 -1.08 -12.12 -26.41
N LEU A 662 -0.52 -11.00 -26.88
CA LEU A 662 -0.75 -10.51 -28.24
C LEU A 662 0.38 -10.93 -29.19
N GLU A 663 -0.01 -11.37 -30.38
CA GLU A 663 0.84 -11.37 -31.56
C GLU A 663 0.74 -9.97 -32.22
N ILE A 664 1.86 -9.25 -32.27
CA ILE A 664 1.94 -7.81 -32.65
C ILE A 664 2.71 -7.58 -33.94
#